data_AF-A0A950CS91-F1
#
_entry.id   AF-A0A950CS91-F1
#
_cell.length_a   1.000
_cell.length_b   1.000
_cell.length_c   1.000
_cell.angle_alpha   90.00
_cell.angle_beta   90.00
_cell.angle_gamma   90.00
#
_symmetry.space_group_name_H-M   'P 1'
#
loop_
_entity.id
_entity.type
_entity.pdbx_description
1 polymer ?
#
loop_
_entity_poly.entity_id
_entity_poly.type
_entity_poly.pdbx_seq_one_letter_code
_entity_poly.pdbx_strand_id
1 'polypeptide(L)'
;MIMAESFHQLSQLLNPSTTAVRELNSETGWMVAAALLALTLTIVFGWKAAKMLLTFRALALSPVILRMFSQWVTARSYSEDEFLQADGAGEQWLKMRRQALDRLAGLLRSRGAKSIAWANELRESFSDLRFTDANRVPFPFMQVMREKFTLSSVVTASAGPYLRDLDDRQTLDISGSYGLNVAGFDRYKQWIQRGWELVKDLGPVLGPLHPVTAENIALLKSISNLDEVSFHMSGTEAVMAAVRLARFNTRRPLIVCFSGAYHGWWDGVQPGLGSERSLRDCLTLKDMNPSSLKVIRMRAKEIAGVLINPVQAFHPNSPPPSDTVLLTSSIRKTQDSSAEYGNWLRALREVCTSCGIPLIFDEVYSGFRLAPGGAQEFYGIQADMVVYGKTVAGGMPIGLVCGKKALMQRFDPGHPMRIAYVVGTFSAHPLVMGAMNEFLRWVVQPSAGQLYRDAKQLCDEWVRSTNEALAESSLPIRVVNLATVWTVLFKEPGRYNWLLQYYLRAEDLTLSWVGTGRCLASLDYTAEDYQELQEKLISAARKMKSDSWWLSEAQLPQRDRKIRRALIREMAGSLIPAFEPIRSFCSEIMQRKHDDHVASHSNLINQFFHLLSSTVFIVCYVWSYFDLTKAVCLGLASLLLRQFGHAILEPPCHDKEQALLGFNTRDKSLLVAAYILTPLLYLAAVRSTSLENLHSMMPIVAHLWFFLTLAVVLGHVVLLYLKYDFRSSMIWLIKLITDPFTDIAAYYMSVPKMLQL
;
A
#
# COMPACT_ATOMS: atom_id res chain seq x y z
N MET A 1 40.24 4.02 -1.63
CA MET A 1 41.43 4.03 -2.49
C MET A 1 41.06 4.56 -3.87
N ILE A 2 40.57 3.77 -4.82
CA ILE A 2 40.31 4.20 -6.22
C ILE A 2 39.65 5.59 -6.33
N MET A 3 38.51 5.85 -5.66
CA MET A 3 37.84 7.16 -5.72
C MET A 3 38.65 8.33 -5.12
N ALA A 4 39.54 8.07 -4.16
CA ALA A 4 40.39 9.08 -3.54
C ALA A 4 41.61 9.40 -4.42
N GLU A 5 42.18 8.41 -5.11
CA GLU A 5 43.19 8.61 -6.15
C GLU A 5 42.60 9.41 -7.33
N SER A 6 41.37 9.07 -7.78
CA SER A 6 40.67 9.85 -8.80
C SER A 6 40.40 11.30 -8.38
N PHE A 7 40.03 11.55 -7.12
CA PHE A 7 39.85 12.91 -6.60
C PHE A 7 41.18 13.67 -6.46
N HIS A 8 42.26 12.99 -6.09
CA HIS A 8 43.59 13.62 -6.02
C HIS A 8 44.09 14.01 -7.42
N GLN A 9 43.93 13.13 -8.41
CA GLN A 9 44.21 13.43 -9.82
C GLN A 9 43.34 14.58 -10.37
N LEU A 10 42.04 14.62 -10.04
CA LEU A 10 41.17 15.74 -10.39
C LEU A 10 41.60 17.06 -9.73
N SER A 11 42.09 17.03 -8.47
CA SER A 11 42.60 18.22 -7.80
C SER A 11 43.90 18.75 -8.41
N GLN A 12 44.76 17.87 -8.96
CA GLN A 12 45.97 18.27 -9.68
C GLN A 12 45.65 18.84 -11.07
N LEU A 13 44.61 18.33 -11.74
CA LEU A 13 44.08 18.86 -13.01
C LEU A 13 43.38 20.22 -12.87
N LEU A 14 42.89 20.56 -11.68
CA LEU A 14 42.21 21.84 -11.37
C LEU A 14 43.13 22.87 -10.71
N ASN A 15 44.44 22.58 -10.57
CA ASN A 15 45.39 23.50 -9.98
C ASN A 15 45.71 24.65 -10.98
N PRO A 16 45.45 25.93 -10.67
CA PRO A 16 45.53 27.02 -11.66
C PRO A 16 46.92 27.31 -12.25
N SER A 17 47.97 26.67 -11.73
CA SER A 17 49.37 26.88 -12.10
C SER A 17 49.90 25.93 -13.18
N THR A 18 49.10 24.99 -13.70
CA THR A 18 49.50 24.13 -14.83
C THR A 18 48.93 24.64 -16.15
N THR A 19 49.77 24.64 -17.19
CA THR A 19 49.52 25.28 -18.50
C THR A 19 48.36 24.68 -19.33
N ALA A 20 47.74 23.60 -18.87
CA ALA A 20 46.67 22.89 -19.58
C ALA A 20 45.32 23.64 -19.63
N VAL A 21 45.06 24.58 -18.71
CA VAL A 21 43.75 25.27 -18.63
C VAL A 21 43.56 26.30 -19.76
N ARG A 22 44.63 26.70 -20.47
CA ARG A 22 44.56 27.70 -21.57
C ARG A 22 44.15 27.15 -22.94
N GLU A 23 44.13 25.83 -23.15
CA GLU A 23 43.80 25.21 -24.46
C GLU A 23 42.36 24.66 -24.57
N LEU A 24 41.55 24.79 -23.52
CA LEU A 24 40.13 24.43 -23.50
C LEU A 24 39.22 25.41 -24.31
N ASN A 25 39.81 26.26 -25.15
CA ASN A 25 39.13 27.12 -26.12
C ASN A 25 38.95 26.47 -27.51
N SER A 26 39.28 25.18 -27.66
CA SER A 26 39.04 24.40 -28.87
C SER A 26 37.66 23.71 -28.84
N GLU A 27 36.99 23.59 -29.99
CA GLU A 27 35.66 22.91 -30.10
C GLU A 27 35.69 21.49 -29.54
N THR A 28 36.81 20.80 -29.68
CA THR A 28 37.09 19.47 -29.12
C THR A 28 36.97 19.42 -27.59
N GLY A 29 37.35 20.48 -26.86
CA GLY A 29 37.20 20.54 -25.40
C GLY A 29 35.72 20.54 -24.97
N TRP A 30 34.90 21.32 -25.67
CA TRP A 30 33.44 21.36 -25.44
C TRP A 30 32.75 20.06 -25.87
N MET A 31 33.20 19.44 -26.97
CA MET A 31 32.71 18.12 -27.40
C MET A 31 33.01 17.03 -26.36
N VAL A 32 34.22 17.00 -25.79
CA VAL A 32 34.59 16.04 -24.73
C VAL A 32 33.76 16.29 -23.46
N ALA A 33 33.57 17.55 -23.05
CA ALA A 33 32.72 17.89 -21.91
C ALA A 33 31.25 17.48 -22.14
N ALA A 34 30.71 17.72 -23.33
CA ALA A 34 29.36 17.32 -23.70
C ALA A 34 29.20 15.79 -23.77
N ALA A 35 30.19 15.06 -24.30
CA ALA A 35 30.20 13.60 -24.33
C ALA A 35 30.28 12.99 -22.92
N LEU A 36 31.12 13.53 -22.03
CA LEU A 36 31.20 13.12 -20.63
C LEU A 36 29.89 13.42 -19.87
N LEU A 37 29.26 14.57 -20.12
CA LEU A 37 27.96 14.90 -19.56
C LEU A 37 26.86 13.96 -20.07
N ALA A 38 26.80 13.70 -21.37
CA ALA A 38 25.84 12.78 -21.99
C ALA A 38 26.02 11.35 -21.49
N LEU A 39 27.26 10.88 -21.36
CA LEU A 39 27.59 9.58 -20.77
C LEU A 39 27.17 9.52 -19.30
N THR A 40 27.47 10.55 -18.51
CA THR A 40 27.08 10.65 -17.09
C THR A 40 25.56 10.64 -16.93
N LEU A 41 24.84 11.42 -17.74
CA LEU A 41 23.38 11.42 -17.76
C LEU A 41 22.83 10.06 -18.18
N THR A 42 23.39 9.42 -19.20
CA THR A 42 22.98 8.08 -19.66
C THR A 42 23.20 7.03 -18.58
N ILE A 43 24.33 7.07 -17.86
CA ILE A 43 24.60 6.19 -16.72
C ILE A 43 23.63 6.48 -15.56
N VAL A 44 23.36 7.75 -15.23
CA VAL A 44 22.46 8.12 -14.13
C VAL A 44 21.00 7.77 -14.44
N PHE A 45 20.51 8.07 -15.64
CA PHE A 45 19.15 7.73 -16.08
C PHE A 45 18.99 6.23 -16.31
N GLY A 46 19.98 5.57 -16.93
CA GLY A 46 20.00 4.11 -17.08
C GLY A 46 20.00 3.39 -15.73
N TRP A 47 20.79 3.86 -14.76
CA TRP A 47 20.78 3.33 -13.38
C TRP A 47 19.47 3.61 -12.66
N LYS A 48 18.88 4.81 -12.80
CA LYS A 48 17.53 5.12 -12.27
C LYS A 48 16.45 4.22 -12.89
N ALA A 49 16.49 3.98 -14.19
CA ALA A 49 15.55 3.11 -14.90
C ALA A 49 15.72 1.64 -14.50
N ALA A 50 16.95 1.13 -14.43
CA ALA A 50 17.25 -0.21 -13.94
C ALA A 50 16.80 -0.39 -12.47
N LYS A 51 17.09 0.59 -11.61
CA LYS A 51 16.62 0.64 -10.22
C LYS A 51 15.10 0.64 -10.15
N MET A 52 14.42 1.41 -11.00
CA MET A 52 12.95 1.43 -11.10
C MET A 52 12.40 0.06 -11.49
N LEU A 53 12.87 -0.54 -12.59
CA LEU A 53 12.41 -1.84 -13.09
C LEU A 53 12.62 -2.98 -12.08
N LEU A 54 13.78 -3.02 -11.43
CA LEU A 54 14.10 -4.02 -10.40
C LEU A 54 13.27 -3.79 -9.13
N THR A 55 13.02 -2.53 -8.76
CA THR A 55 12.18 -2.17 -7.61
C THR A 55 10.71 -2.47 -7.88
N PHE A 56 10.21 -2.24 -9.09
CA PHE A 56 8.83 -2.51 -9.52
C PHE A 56 8.42 -3.98 -9.35
N ARG A 57 9.32 -4.93 -9.62
CA ARG A 57 9.05 -6.36 -9.40
C ARG A 57 8.81 -6.70 -7.93
N ALA A 58 9.46 -6.01 -7.00
CA ALA A 58 9.35 -6.23 -5.56
C ALA A 58 8.27 -5.38 -4.87
N LEU A 59 7.97 -4.18 -5.39
CA LEU A 59 6.98 -3.28 -4.81
C LEU A 59 5.59 -3.93 -4.79
N ALA A 60 4.92 -3.83 -3.66
CA ALA A 60 3.49 -4.07 -3.57
C ALA A 60 2.76 -2.78 -3.92
N LEU A 61 2.34 -2.65 -5.18
CA LEU A 61 1.60 -1.47 -5.66
C LEU A 61 0.13 -1.50 -5.25
N SER A 62 -0.42 -2.66 -4.86
CA SER A 62 -1.83 -2.81 -4.51
C SER A 62 -2.32 -1.85 -3.41
N PRO A 63 -1.60 -1.52 -2.32
CA PRO A 63 -2.10 -0.57 -1.32
C PRO A 63 -2.24 0.84 -1.89
N VAL A 64 -1.26 1.29 -2.68
CA VAL A 64 -1.25 2.61 -3.33
C VAL A 64 -2.37 2.69 -4.38
N ILE A 65 -2.51 1.65 -5.21
CA ILE A 65 -3.55 1.55 -6.24
C ILE A 65 -4.95 1.53 -5.60
N LEU A 66 -5.16 0.73 -4.55
CA LEU A 66 -6.44 0.67 -3.82
C LEU A 66 -6.80 2.02 -3.20
N ARG A 67 -5.83 2.74 -2.62
CA ARG A 67 -6.07 4.09 -2.09
C ARG A 67 -6.45 5.07 -3.21
N MET A 68 -5.75 5.06 -4.34
CA MET A 68 -6.12 5.91 -5.49
C MET A 68 -7.53 5.64 -5.98
N PHE A 69 -7.92 4.37 -6.14
CA PHE A 69 -9.28 4.00 -6.54
C PHE A 69 -10.33 4.26 -5.46
N SER A 70 -9.98 4.24 -4.17
CA SER A 70 -10.95 4.45 -3.08
C SER A 70 -11.67 5.81 -3.13
N GLN A 71 -11.05 6.81 -3.76
CA GLN A 71 -11.68 8.13 -3.97
C GLN A 71 -12.69 8.15 -5.12
N TRP A 72 -12.71 7.12 -5.99
CA TRP A 72 -13.51 7.08 -7.21
C TRP A 72 -14.51 5.92 -7.27
N VAL A 73 -14.36 4.91 -6.42
CA VAL A 73 -15.31 3.79 -6.29
C VAL A 73 -16.60 4.32 -5.66
N THR A 74 -17.67 4.38 -6.46
CA THR A 74 -18.98 4.77 -5.94
C THR A 74 -19.68 3.63 -5.21
N ALA A 75 -20.38 4.01 -4.14
CA ALA A 75 -21.17 3.12 -3.31
C ALA A 75 -22.41 2.59 -4.05
N ARG A 76 -22.41 1.32 -4.47
CA ARG A 76 -23.65 0.59 -4.77
C ARG A 76 -23.90 -0.49 -3.72
N SER A 77 -24.94 -0.29 -2.92
CA SER A 77 -25.53 -1.34 -2.08
C SER A 77 -26.42 -2.23 -2.95
N TYR A 78 -26.56 -3.50 -2.56
CA TYR A 78 -27.53 -4.41 -3.13
C TYR A 78 -28.92 -4.19 -2.54
N SER A 79 -29.95 -4.30 -3.39
CA SER A 79 -31.30 -4.67 -2.95
C SER A 79 -31.32 -6.08 -2.34
N GLU A 80 -32.40 -6.44 -1.64
CA GLU A 80 -32.48 -7.75 -0.98
C GLU A 80 -32.41 -8.93 -1.97
N ASP A 81 -32.98 -8.81 -3.17
CA ASP A 81 -32.89 -9.88 -4.17
C ASP A 81 -31.51 -9.96 -4.84
N GLU A 82 -30.86 -8.83 -5.12
CA GLU A 82 -29.46 -8.81 -5.55
C GLU A 82 -28.53 -9.41 -4.48
N PHE A 83 -28.79 -9.11 -3.20
CA PHE A 83 -28.07 -9.70 -2.07
C PHE A 83 -28.22 -11.22 -2.06
N LEU A 84 -29.43 -11.75 -2.26
CA LEU A 84 -29.71 -13.19 -2.23
C LEU A 84 -29.24 -13.93 -3.50
N GLN A 85 -29.07 -13.20 -4.61
CA GLN A 85 -28.63 -13.70 -5.93
C GLN A 85 -27.16 -13.35 -6.28
N ALA A 86 -26.34 -12.84 -5.35
CA ALA A 86 -24.99 -12.37 -5.66
C ALA A 86 -24.04 -13.42 -6.30
N ASP A 87 -24.34 -14.72 -6.15
CA ASP A 87 -23.64 -15.86 -6.78
C ASP A 87 -24.32 -16.40 -8.06
N GLY A 88 -25.47 -15.85 -8.44
CA GLY A 88 -26.28 -16.26 -9.60
C GLY A 88 -27.25 -17.42 -9.34
N ALA A 89 -27.67 -17.61 -8.08
CA ALA A 89 -28.66 -18.63 -7.70
C ALA A 89 -30.08 -18.33 -8.25
N GLY A 90 -30.86 -19.38 -8.51
CA GLY A 90 -32.26 -19.30 -8.94
C GLY A 90 -33.27 -19.13 -7.78
N GLU A 91 -34.50 -18.76 -8.13
CA GLU A 91 -35.57 -18.32 -7.21
C GLU A 91 -35.84 -19.25 -6.02
N GLN A 92 -35.79 -20.57 -6.23
CA GLN A 92 -35.94 -21.58 -5.17
C GLN A 92 -34.96 -21.34 -4.00
N TRP A 93 -33.70 -21.00 -4.31
CA TRP A 93 -32.66 -20.75 -3.32
C TRP A 93 -32.84 -19.39 -2.65
N LEU A 94 -33.31 -18.36 -3.37
CA LEU A 94 -33.59 -17.03 -2.82
C LEU A 94 -34.62 -17.13 -1.69
N LYS A 95 -35.71 -17.90 -1.88
CA LYS A 95 -36.73 -18.12 -0.86
C LYS A 95 -36.17 -18.78 0.41
N MET A 96 -35.36 -19.84 0.24
CA MET A 96 -34.70 -20.52 1.37
C MET A 96 -33.73 -19.61 2.13
N ARG A 97 -32.88 -18.88 1.40
CA ARG A 97 -31.90 -17.94 1.95
C ARG A 97 -32.57 -16.79 2.72
N ARG A 98 -33.66 -16.24 2.19
CA ARG A 98 -34.48 -15.19 2.84
C ARG A 98 -35.01 -15.68 4.20
N GLN A 99 -35.67 -16.84 4.21
CA GLN A 99 -36.16 -17.48 5.44
C GLN A 99 -35.05 -17.79 6.45
N ALA A 100 -33.89 -18.26 5.98
CA ALA A 100 -32.73 -18.52 6.83
C ALA A 100 -32.17 -17.23 7.46
N LEU A 101 -32.06 -16.16 6.68
CA LEU A 101 -31.56 -14.86 7.14
C LEU A 101 -32.49 -14.24 8.20
N ASP A 102 -33.80 -14.29 7.97
CA ASP A 102 -34.81 -13.79 8.92
C ASP A 102 -34.84 -14.62 10.21
N ARG A 103 -34.70 -15.95 10.11
CA ARG A 103 -34.59 -16.85 11.27
C ARG A 103 -33.31 -16.57 12.08
N LEU A 104 -32.18 -16.38 11.42
CA LEU A 104 -30.89 -16.08 12.06
C LEU A 104 -30.92 -14.69 12.74
N ALA A 105 -31.50 -13.69 12.08
CA ALA A 105 -31.70 -12.36 12.64
C ALA A 105 -32.65 -12.38 13.85
N GLY A 106 -33.76 -13.11 13.75
CA GLY A 106 -34.72 -13.30 14.84
C GLY A 106 -34.10 -13.99 16.06
N LEU A 107 -33.29 -15.04 15.85
CA LEU A 107 -32.58 -15.75 16.91
C LEU A 107 -31.56 -14.86 17.62
N LEU A 108 -30.73 -14.12 16.88
CA LEU A 108 -29.74 -13.23 17.49
C LEU A 108 -30.41 -12.04 18.20
N ARG A 109 -31.54 -11.55 17.67
CA ARG A 109 -32.34 -10.49 18.30
C ARG A 109 -32.99 -10.94 19.61
N SER A 110 -33.55 -12.15 19.66
CA SER A 110 -34.19 -12.68 20.87
C SER A 110 -33.19 -13.01 21.98
N ARG A 111 -31.94 -13.37 21.64
CA ARG A 111 -30.87 -13.70 22.59
C ARG A 111 -30.04 -12.50 23.07
N GLY A 112 -30.15 -11.34 22.43
CA GLY A 112 -29.30 -10.17 22.69
C GLY A 112 -30.10 -8.87 22.84
N ALA A 113 -31.31 -8.93 23.39
CA ALA A 113 -32.25 -7.82 23.38
C ALA A 113 -31.74 -6.60 24.15
N LYS A 114 -31.17 -6.77 25.35
CA LYS A 114 -30.56 -5.69 26.14
C LYS A 114 -29.30 -5.18 25.45
N SER A 115 -28.46 -6.07 24.94
CA SER A 115 -27.21 -5.75 24.23
C SER A 115 -27.45 -4.93 22.95
N ILE A 116 -28.54 -5.21 22.23
CA ILE A 116 -28.98 -4.43 21.05
C ILE A 116 -29.55 -3.07 21.47
N ALA A 117 -30.36 -3.01 22.52
CA ALA A 117 -30.92 -1.74 23.02
C ALA A 117 -29.80 -0.76 23.43
N TRP A 118 -28.85 -1.23 24.24
CA TRP A 118 -27.65 -0.47 24.65
C TRP A 118 -26.83 0.02 23.45
N ALA A 119 -26.68 -0.81 22.42
CA ALA A 119 -25.96 -0.43 21.21
C ALA A 119 -26.66 0.66 20.41
N ASN A 120 -27.99 0.60 20.30
CA ASN A 120 -28.78 1.59 19.58
C ASN A 120 -28.74 2.95 20.29
N GLU A 121 -28.77 2.98 21.62
CA GLU A 121 -28.63 4.20 22.43
C GLU A 121 -27.28 4.90 22.18
N LEU A 122 -26.19 4.15 22.16
CA LEU A 122 -24.85 4.70 21.94
C LEU A 122 -24.50 4.96 20.48
N ARG A 123 -25.24 4.42 19.50
CA ARG A 123 -24.82 4.41 18.08
C ARG A 123 -24.58 5.82 17.52
N GLU A 124 -25.38 6.81 17.89
CA GLU A 124 -25.18 8.19 17.40
C GLU A 124 -24.04 8.93 18.11
N SER A 125 -23.71 8.56 19.35
CA SER A 125 -22.63 9.20 20.12
C SER A 125 -21.28 8.49 20.03
N PHE A 126 -21.22 7.22 19.62
CA PHE A 126 -19.99 6.42 19.60
C PHE A 126 -19.52 6.08 18.18
N SER A 127 -18.49 6.79 17.70
CA SER A 127 -17.89 6.63 16.37
C SER A 127 -17.42 5.21 16.08
N ASP A 128 -16.83 4.54 17.07
CA ASP A 128 -16.12 3.28 16.85
C ASP A 128 -17.10 2.10 16.72
N LEU A 129 -18.26 2.21 17.37
CA LEU A 129 -19.39 1.32 17.13
C LEU A 129 -19.89 1.47 15.69
N ARG A 130 -20.13 2.71 15.21
CA ARG A 130 -20.51 2.95 13.80
C ARG A 130 -19.45 2.44 12.82
N PHE A 131 -18.17 2.66 13.11
CA PHE A 131 -17.06 2.20 12.28
C PHE A 131 -16.97 0.66 12.22
N THR A 132 -17.10 -0.02 13.35
CA THR A 132 -17.04 -1.49 13.37
C THR A 132 -18.30 -2.12 12.78
N ASP A 133 -19.51 -1.61 13.06
CA ASP A 133 -20.74 -2.00 12.36
C ASP A 133 -20.61 -1.80 10.84
N ALA A 134 -19.93 -0.74 10.41
CA ALA A 134 -19.74 -0.44 8.99
C ALA A 134 -18.79 -1.39 8.25
N ASN A 135 -17.74 -1.91 8.91
CA ASN A 135 -16.64 -2.59 8.21
C ASN A 135 -16.58 -4.13 8.40
N ARG A 136 -17.58 -4.75 9.03
CA ARG A 136 -17.66 -6.22 9.24
C ARG A 136 -18.08 -7.04 8.01
N VAL A 137 -18.66 -6.39 7.00
CA VAL A 137 -19.35 -7.02 5.85
C VAL A 137 -18.86 -6.36 4.55
N PRO A 138 -18.67 -7.11 3.43
CA PRO A 138 -18.25 -6.50 2.17
C PRO A 138 -19.25 -5.45 1.66
N PHE A 139 -18.74 -4.37 1.07
CA PHE A 139 -19.50 -3.15 0.79
C PHE A 139 -20.93 -3.37 0.21
N PRO A 140 -21.13 -4.16 -0.85
CA PRO A 140 -22.46 -4.30 -1.47
C PRO A 140 -23.52 -4.90 -0.54
N PHE A 141 -23.11 -5.74 0.42
CA PHE A 141 -24.00 -6.47 1.33
C PHE A 141 -24.31 -5.71 2.62
N MET A 142 -23.63 -4.59 2.90
CA MET A 142 -23.69 -3.91 4.20
C MET A 142 -25.10 -3.44 4.57
N GLN A 143 -25.88 -2.93 3.61
CA GLN A 143 -27.21 -2.36 3.88
C GLN A 143 -28.15 -3.42 4.49
N VAL A 144 -28.42 -4.49 3.74
CA VAL A 144 -29.28 -5.61 4.17
C VAL A 144 -28.80 -6.20 5.51
N MET A 145 -27.48 -6.30 5.72
CA MET A 145 -26.93 -6.80 6.97
C MET A 145 -27.14 -5.86 8.16
N ARG A 146 -27.00 -4.53 7.99
CA ARG A 146 -27.28 -3.56 9.07
C ARG A 146 -28.76 -3.48 9.40
N GLU A 147 -29.64 -3.57 8.40
CA GLU A 147 -31.09 -3.57 8.58
C GLU A 147 -31.59 -4.79 9.36
N LYS A 148 -31.04 -5.99 9.08
CA LYS A 148 -31.45 -7.23 9.77
C LYS A 148 -30.68 -7.50 11.08
N PHE A 149 -29.40 -7.11 11.17
CA PHE A 149 -28.52 -7.42 12.30
C PHE A 149 -27.90 -6.17 12.94
N THR A 150 -28.17 -5.95 14.23
CA THR A 150 -27.33 -5.12 15.10
C THR A 150 -26.41 -6.04 15.91
N LEU A 151 -25.11 -5.99 15.63
CA LEU A 151 -24.09 -6.80 16.30
C LEU A 151 -23.23 -5.95 17.24
N SER A 152 -23.73 -5.71 18.46
CA SER A 152 -22.89 -5.16 19.52
C SER A 152 -22.25 -6.26 20.34
N SER A 153 -20.98 -6.06 20.68
CA SER A 153 -20.18 -6.97 21.51
C SER A 153 -19.94 -6.31 22.87
N VAL A 154 -20.99 -6.23 23.68
CA VAL A 154 -20.95 -5.70 25.05
C VAL A 154 -20.83 -6.86 26.03
N VAL A 155 -19.85 -6.79 26.94
CA VAL A 155 -19.56 -7.85 27.90
C VAL A 155 -19.40 -7.28 29.31
N THR A 156 -19.86 -8.03 30.31
CA THR A 156 -19.91 -7.64 31.72
C THR A 156 -18.90 -8.42 32.58
N ALA A 157 -18.54 -9.64 32.19
CA ALA A 157 -17.63 -10.50 32.94
C ALA A 157 -16.92 -11.53 32.06
N SER A 158 -15.82 -12.08 32.59
CA SER A 158 -15.09 -13.22 32.03
C SER A 158 -14.77 -14.26 33.11
N ALA A 159 -14.80 -15.54 32.75
CA ALA A 159 -14.44 -16.67 33.62
C ALA A 159 -13.96 -17.84 32.74
N GLY A 160 -12.76 -18.37 33.01
CA GLY A 160 -12.08 -19.29 32.08
C GLY A 160 -12.00 -18.67 30.67
N PRO A 161 -12.31 -19.43 29.60
CA PRO A 161 -12.38 -18.91 28.24
C PRO A 161 -13.73 -18.27 27.88
N TYR A 162 -14.68 -18.11 28.82
CA TYR A 162 -16.03 -17.61 28.53
C TYR A 162 -16.19 -16.11 28.85
N LEU A 163 -17.03 -15.45 28.05
CA LEU A 163 -17.49 -14.07 28.23
C LEU A 163 -19.00 -14.03 28.46
N ARG A 164 -19.45 -13.19 29.40
CA ARG A 164 -20.87 -12.94 29.67
C ARG A 164 -21.28 -11.55 29.15
N ASP A 165 -22.39 -11.45 28.43
CA ASP A 165 -22.94 -10.18 27.91
C ASP A 165 -23.89 -9.46 28.90
N LEU A 166 -24.70 -8.50 28.41
CA LEU A 166 -25.75 -7.83 29.22
C LEU A 166 -27.03 -8.67 29.35
N ASP A 167 -27.21 -9.66 28.48
CA ASP A 167 -28.34 -10.59 28.46
C ASP A 167 -28.05 -11.86 29.29
N ASP A 168 -26.99 -11.80 30.11
CA ASP A 168 -26.46 -12.87 30.98
C ASP A 168 -26.00 -14.13 30.24
N ARG A 169 -25.91 -14.06 28.91
CA ARG A 169 -25.51 -15.18 28.06
C ARG A 169 -24.00 -15.38 28.11
N GLN A 170 -23.59 -16.61 28.38
CA GLN A 170 -22.18 -17.02 28.29
C GLN A 170 -21.84 -17.45 26.86
N THR A 171 -20.66 -17.05 26.40
CA THR A 171 -20.13 -17.36 25.07
C THR A 171 -18.66 -17.71 25.14
N LEU A 172 -18.20 -18.69 24.36
CA LEU A 172 -16.80 -19.10 24.31
C LEU A 172 -15.98 -18.08 23.50
N ASP A 173 -14.94 -17.48 24.09
CA ASP A 173 -14.14 -16.43 23.46
C ASP A 173 -13.05 -16.97 22.54
N ILE A 174 -13.37 -17.04 21.25
CA ILE A 174 -12.38 -17.31 20.20
C ILE A 174 -11.78 -16.02 19.61
N SER A 175 -12.06 -14.85 20.21
CA SER A 175 -11.43 -13.57 19.85
C SER A 175 -10.10 -13.32 20.56
N GLY A 176 -9.86 -13.98 21.70
CA GLY A 176 -8.65 -13.88 22.52
C GLY A 176 -8.30 -12.46 22.94
N SER A 177 -9.30 -11.59 23.12
CA SER A 177 -9.14 -10.14 23.35
C SER A 177 -8.15 -9.49 22.35
N TYR A 178 -8.32 -9.76 21.05
CA TYR A 178 -7.46 -9.28 19.96
C TYR A 178 -5.98 -9.70 20.05
N GLY A 179 -5.69 -10.79 20.76
CA GLY A 179 -4.34 -11.31 20.98
C GLY A 179 -3.77 -11.00 22.36
N LEU A 180 -4.44 -10.19 23.18
CA LEU A 180 -4.00 -9.90 24.55
C LEU A 180 -4.11 -11.12 25.46
N ASN A 181 -5.22 -11.88 25.39
CA ASN A 181 -5.42 -13.00 26.30
C ASN A 181 -4.55 -14.19 25.87
N VAL A 182 -3.33 -14.29 26.42
CA VAL A 182 -2.47 -15.47 26.27
C VAL A 182 -2.83 -16.52 27.31
N ALA A 183 -2.79 -16.17 28.60
CA ALA A 183 -2.72 -17.18 29.67
C ALA A 183 -4.04 -17.45 30.42
N GLY A 184 -5.17 -16.94 29.93
CA GLY A 184 -6.48 -17.05 30.56
C GLY A 184 -6.89 -15.78 31.31
N PHE A 185 -8.15 -15.36 31.18
CA PHE A 185 -8.64 -14.11 31.76
C PHE A 185 -8.48 -14.07 33.29
N ASP A 186 -8.57 -15.21 33.96
CA ASP A 186 -8.40 -15.31 35.42
C ASP A 186 -6.97 -14.99 35.87
N ARG A 187 -5.94 -15.37 35.10
CA ARG A 187 -4.55 -14.97 35.38
C ARG A 187 -4.35 -13.47 35.20
N TYR A 188 -4.92 -12.88 34.15
CA TYR A 188 -4.88 -11.41 33.96
C TYR A 188 -5.51 -10.65 35.13
N LYS A 189 -6.68 -11.08 35.61
CA LYS A 189 -7.31 -10.48 36.81
C LYS A 189 -6.40 -10.57 38.03
N GLN A 190 -5.76 -11.74 38.27
CA GLN A 190 -4.82 -11.93 39.38
C GLN A 190 -3.53 -11.09 39.25
N TRP A 191 -3.01 -10.87 38.03
CA TRP A 191 -1.83 -10.04 37.78
C TRP A 191 -2.13 -8.55 37.97
N ILE A 192 -3.30 -8.09 37.51
CA ILE A 192 -3.75 -6.71 37.75
C ILE A 192 -3.92 -6.45 39.24
N GLN A 193 -4.55 -7.38 39.98
CA GLN A 193 -4.75 -7.25 41.42
C GLN A 193 -3.41 -7.21 42.19
N ARG A 194 -2.55 -8.22 42.04
CA ARG A 194 -1.24 -8.28 42.75
C ARG A 194 -0.30 -7.15 42.31
N GLY A 195 -0.32 -6.81 41.02
CA GLY A 195 0.42 -5.69 40.47
C GLY A 195 -0.03 -4.34 41.05
N TRP A 196 -1.33 -4.17 41.33
CA TRP A 196 -1.85 -3.01 42.06
C TRP A 196 -1.43 -3.04 43.53
N GLU A 197 -1.57 -4.17 44.22
CA GLU A 197 -1.18 -4.32 45.63
C GLU A 197 0.29 -3.94 45.89
N LEU A 198 1.18 -4.19 44.93
CA LEU A 198 2.60 -3.83 44.96
C LEU A 198 2.88 -2.32 44.80
N VAL A 199 2.01 -1.56 44.13
CA VAL A 199 2.29 -0.15 43.73
C VAL A 199 1.28 0.86 44.26
N LYS A 200 0.22 0.41 44.94
CA LYS A 200 -0.92 1.23 45.38
C LYS A 200 -0.53 2.45 46.21
N ASP A 201 0.53 2.36 47.02
CA ASP A 201 0.97 3.44 47.91
C ASP A 201 1.63 4.59 47.12
N LEU A 202 2.13 4.34 45.90
CA LEU A 202 2.55 5.38 44.96
C LEU A 202 1.38 5.95 44.15
N GLY A 203 0.34 5.15 43.92
CA GLY A 203 -0.86 5.57 43.19
C GLY A 203 -0.57 6.03 41.74
N PRO A 204 -1.15 7.15 41.27
CA PRO A 204 -1.08 7.60 39.88
C PRO A 204 0.11 8.55 39.58
N VAL A 205 1.17 8.57 40.41
CA VAL A 205 2.30 9.49 40.22
C VAL A 205 3.00 9.26 38.87
N LEU A 206 3.28 10.34 38.15
CA LEU A 206 3.91 10.38 36.83
C LEU A 206 5.24 11.15 36.88
N GLY A 207 6.21 10.71 36.09
CA GLY A 207 7.56 11.32 36.01
C GLY A 207 8.62 10.48 36.72
N PRO A 208 8.64 10.43 38.07
CA PRO A 208 9.43 9.45 38.82
C PRO A 208 9.01 8.01 38.50
N LEU A 209 9.93 7.06 38.63
CA LEU A 209 9.69 5.63 38.39
C LEU A 209 9.53 4.86 39.70
N HIS A 210 8.64 3.87 39.71
CA HIS A 210 8.56 2.89 40.79
C HIS A 210 9.72 1.87 40.70
N PRO A 211 10.32 1.39 41.82
CA PRO A 211 11.46 0.47 41.77
C PRO A 211 11.23 -0.82 40.96
N VAL A 212 9.98 -1.30 40.87
CA VAL A 212 9.59 -2.47 40.06
C VAL A 212 10.00 -2.36 38.57
N THR A 213 10.13 -1.15 38.05
CA THR A 213 10.58 -0.92 36.66
C THR A 213 11.98 -1.49 36.41
N ALA A 214 12.86 -1.56 37.42
CA ALA A 214 14.20 -2.14 37.28
C ALA A 214 14.14 -3.66 37.01
N GLU A 215 13.29 -4.39 37.72
CA GLU A 215 13.09 -5.83 37.50
C GLU A 215 12.43 -6.10 36.14
N ASN A 216 11.43 -5.29 35.76
CA ASN A 216 10.81 -5.39 34.44
C ASN A 216 11.82 -5.21 33.31
N ILE A 217 12.74 -4.24 33.44
CA ILE A 217 13.84 -4.06 32.48
C ILE A 217 14.76 -5.28 32.46
N ALA A 218 15.15 -5.82 33.62
CA ALA A 218 16.02 -7.00 33.69
C ALA A 218 15.38 -8.23 33.00
N LEU A 219 14.11 -8.51 33.30
CA LEU A 219 13.35 -9.60 32.68
C LEU A 219 13.17 -9.38 31.16
N LEU A 220 12.76 -8.19 30.73
CA LEU A 220 12.61 -7.87 29.31
C LEU A 220 13.92 -8.01 28.52
N LYS A 221 15.06 -7.61 29.11
CA LYS A 221 16.38 -7.82 28.52
C LYS A 221 16.76 -9.30 28.43
N SER A 222 16.50 -10.08 29.47
CA SER A 222 16.72 -11.54 29.47
C SER A 222 15.88 -12.27 28.42
N ILE A 223 14.62 -11.88 28.27
CA ILE A 223 13.66 -12.49 27.33
C ILE A 223 13.98 -12.10 25.88
N SER A 224 14.26 -10.83 25.62
CA SER A 224 14.53 -10.34 24.26
C SER A 224 15.98 -10.53 23.81
N ASN A 225 16.91 -10.80 24.73
CA ASN A 225 18.36 -10.86 24.53
C ASN A 225 18.92 -9.55 23.90
N LEU A 226 18.51 -8.41 24.48
CA LEU A 226 18.83 -7.06 24.02
C LEU A 226 19.27 -6.14 25.18
N ASP A 227 19.89 -5.01 24.85
CA ASP A 227 20.66 -4.20 25.80
C ASP A 227 19.80 -3.21 26.60
N GLU A 228 18.78 -2.60 25.97
CA GLU A 228 18.03 -1.46 26.51
C GLU A 228 16.53 -1.57 26.19
N VAL A 229 15.70 -0.91 27.00
CA VAL A 229 14.23 -0.95 26.96
C VAL A 229 13.66 0.48 27.02
N SER A 230 12.61 0.75 26.24
CA SER A 230 11.86 2.02 26.25
C SER A 230 10.35 1.77 26.31
N PHE A 231 9.62 2.47 27.18
CA PHE A 231 8.19 2.28 27.45
C PHE A 231 7.31 3.38 26.82
N HIS A 232 6.16 2.98 26.27
CA HIS A 232 5.20 3.77 25.49
C HIS A 232 3.75 3.33 25.81
N MET A 233 2.73 4.06 25.35
CA MET A 233 1.33 3.76 25.71
C MET A 233 0.66 2.69 24.86
N SER A 234 1.16 2.47 23.64
CA SER A 234 0.60 1.49 22.73
C SER A 234 1.66 0.88 21.84
N GLY A 235 1.36 -0.29 21.26
CA GLY A 235 2.22 -0.88 20.23
C GLY A 235 2.43 0.04 19.02
N THR A 236 1.45 0.90 18.68
CA THR A 236 1.59 1.91 17.62
C THR A 236 2.66 2.96 17.98
N GLU A 237 2.64 3.48 19.20
CA GLU A 237 3.70 4.39 19.67
C GLU A 237 5.07 3.70 19.74
N ALA A 238 5.11 2.43 20.13
CA ALA A 238 6.36 1.68 20.21
C ALA A 238 6.94 1.40 18.80
N VAL A 239 6.10 1.15 17.78
CA VAL A 239 6.53 1.15 16.36
C VAL A 239 7.04 2.53 15.94
N MET A 240 6.33 3.61 16.26
CA MET A 240 6.77 4.99 15.96
C MET A 240 8.13 5.31 16.61
N ALA A 241 8.34 4.88 17.86
CA ALA A 241 9.59 5.02 18.59
C ALA A 241 10.71 4.21 17.93
N ALA A 242 10.50 2.92 17.66
CA ALA A 242 11.49 2.05 17.01
C ALA A 242 11.91 2.60 15.63
N VAL A 243 10.96 3.06 14.81
CA VAL A 243 11.24 3.69 13.51
C VAL A 243 12.00 5.01 13.66
N ARG A 244 11.65 5.85 14.63
CA ARG A 244 12.36 7.12 14.89
C ARG A 244 13.79 6.89 15.37
N LEU A 245 13.99 5.93 16.27
CA LEU A 245 15.30 5.53 16.81
C LEU A 245 16.18 4.91 15.72
N ALA A 246 15.63 4.01 14.90
CA ALA A 246 16.34 3.44 13.76
C ALA A 246 16.82 4.52 12.78
N ARG A 247 15.92 5.45 12.37
CA ARG A 247 16.29 6.60 11.51
C ARG A 247 17.35 7.51 12.14
N PHE A 248 17.22 7.80 13.44
CA PHE A 248 18.16 8.63 14.18
C PHE A 248 19.58 8.03 14.23
N ASN A 249 19.67 6.73 14.53
CA ASN A 249 20.95 6.05 14.75
C ASN A 249 21.63 5.61 13.44
N THR A 250 20.87 5.20 12.42
CA THR A 250 21.48 4.88 11.11
C THR A 250 21.71 6.12 10.23
N ARG A 251 21.08 7.25 10.53
CA ARG A 251 21.00 8.47 9.67
C ARG A 251 20.44 8.19 8.27
N ARG A 252 19.52 7.23 8.12
CA ARG A 252 18.92 6.83 6.84
C ARG A 252 17.43 7.18 6.83
N PRO A 253 16.82 7.53 5.68
CA PRO A 253 15.43 7.98 5.65
C PRO A 253 14.39 6.86 5.58
N LEU A 254 14.66 5.76 4.87
CA LEU A 254 13.62 4.80 4.50
C LEU A 254 13.41 3.71 5.54
N ILE A 255 12.16 3.34 5.79
CA ILE A 255 11.80 2.06 6.40
C ILE A 255 11.33 1.11 5.30
N VAL A 256 11.55 -0.19 5.48
CA VAL A 256 10.91 -1.24 4.68
C VAL A 256 9.81 -1.87 5.51
N CYS A 257 8.60 -1.97 4.96
CA CYS A 257 7.50 -2.78 5.47
C CYS A 257 7.04 -3.76 4.38
N PHE A 258 6.29 -4.79 4.77
CA PHE A 258 5.79 -5.80 3.83
C PHE A 258 4.27 -5.72 3.64
N SER A 259 3.79 -6.00 2.43
CA SER A 259 2.37 -5.90 2.07
C SER A 259 1.46 -6.79 2.90
N GLY A 260 0.39 -6.20 3.43
CA GLY A 260 -0.56 -6.86 4.31
C GLY A 260 -0.31 -6.54 5.79
N ALA A 261 0.95 -6.31 6.19
CA ALA A 261 1.32 -6.07 7.57
C ALA A 261 0.46 -5.01 8.26
N TYR A 262 0.18 -5.22 9.54
CA TYR A 262 -0.40 -4.20 10.41
C TYR A 262 0.59 -3.88 11.52
N HIS A 263 1.04 -2.62 11.54
CA HIS A 263 2.04 -2.08 12.47
C HIS A 263 1.46 -0.93 13.32
N GLY A 264 0.15 -0.99 13.58
CA GLY A 264 -0.62 0.14 14.09
C GLY A 264 -1.23 1.01 12.97
N TRP A 265 -1.93 2.05 13.39
CA TRP A 265 -2.64 2.99 12.51
C TRP A 265 -1.83 4.26 12.17
N TRP A 266 -0.57 4.34 12.62
CA TRP A 266 0.28 5.49 12.32
C TRP A 266 0.56 5.57 10.81
N ASP A 267 0.26 6.72 10.19
CA ASP A 267 0.39 6.91 8.74
C ASP A 267 1.75 6.49 8.18
N GLY A 268 2.84 6.69 8.93
CA GLY A 268 4.20 6.36 8.46
C GLY A 268 4.43 4.90 8.08
N VAL A 269 3.54 3.99 8.50
CA VAL A 269 3.58 2.55 8.17
C VAL A 269 2.26 2.04 7.55
N GLN A 270 1.32 2.93 7.20
CA GLN A 270 0.01 2.56 6.61
C GLN A 270 -0.11 3.03 5.14
N PRO A 271 0.48 2.29 4.16
CA PRO A 271 0.51 2.68 2.74
C PRO A 271 -0.80 2.47 1.96
N GLY A 272 -1.82 1.89 2.60
CA GLY A 272 -3.05 1.41 1.95
C GLY A 272 -4.29 2.21 2.32
N LEU A 273 -5.43 1.50 2.35
CA LEU A 273 -6.70 2.06 2.82
C LEU A 273 -6.59 2.51 4.28
N GLY A 274 -7.31 3.58 4.63
CA GLY A 274 -7.35 4.16 5.97
C GLY A 274 -6.27 5.21 6.30
N SER A 275 -5.39 5.58 5.35
CA SER A 275 -4.55 6.78 5.45
C SER A 275 -4.53 7.53 4.12
N GLU A 276 -4.74 8.85 4.18
CA GLU A 276 -4.66 9.76 3.02
C GLU A 276 -3.22 10.17 2.70
N ARG A 277 -2.26 9.93 3.61
CA ARG A 277 -0.89 10.43 3.49
C ARG A 277 -0.10 9.73 2.38
N SER A 278 0.47 10.50 1.46
CA SER A 278 1.45 9.99 0.49
C SER A 278 2.75 9.57 1.20
N LEU A 279 3.05 8.26 1.23
CA LEU A 279 4.26 7.72 1.85
C LEU A 279 5.41 7.68 0.85
N ARG A 280 6.43 8.50 1.11
CA ARG A 280 7.69 8.55 0.35
C ARG A 280 8.87 7.95 1.13
N ASP A 281 8.70 7.80 2.45
CA ASP A 281 9.68 7.40 3.44
C ASP A 281 9.50 5.96 3.95
N CYS A 282 8.53 5.22 3.41
CA CYS A 282 8.29 3.79 3.65
C CYS A 282 8.21 3.02 2.32
N LEU A 283 9.06 2.02 2.14
CA LEU A 283 9.04 1.10 1.00
C LEU A 283 8.16 -0.11 1.34
N THR A 284 7.04 -0.25 0.64
CA THR A 284 6.13 -1.39 0.82
C THR A 284 6.46 -2.49 -0.19
N LEU A 285 7.11 -3.55 0.28
CA LEU A 285 7.56 -4.67 -0.56
C LEU A 285 6.59 -5.86 -0.44
N LYS A 286 6.62 -6.77 -1.41
CA LYS A 286 5.91 -8.05 -1.35
C LYS A 286 6.53 -8.96 -0.28
N ASP A 287 5.72 -9.52 0.60
CA ASP A 287 6.18 -10.57 1.52
C ASP A 287 6.53 -11.86 0.76
N MET A 288 7.37 -12.71 1.36
CA MET A 288 7.87 -13.98 0.81
C MET A 288 8.37 -13.92 -0.65
N ASN A 289 8.94 -12.79 -1.07
CA ASN A 289 9.38 -12.59 -2.46
C ASN A 289 10.90 -12.36 -2.56
N PRO A 290 11.66 -13.21 -3.28
CA PRO A 290 13.10 -13.02 -3.47
C PRO A 290 13.50 -11.67 -4.09
N SER A 291 12.60 -11.01 -4.83
CA SER A 291 12.86 -9.66 -5.37
C SER A 291 12.92 -8.61 -4.26
N SER A 292 12.14 -8.77 -3.19
CA SER A 292 12.17 -7.86 -2.04
C SER A 292 13.54 -7.88 -1.36
N LEU A 293 14.13 -9.06 -1.16
CA LEU A 293 15.50 -9.20 -0.65
C LEU A 293 16.55 -8.53 -1.57
N LYS A 294 16.38 -8.61 -2.89
CA LYS A 294 17.25 -7.93 -3.87
C LYS A 294 17.15 -6.40 -3.76
N VAL A 295 15.95 -5.85 -3.56
CA VAL A 295 15.74 -4.41 -3.37
C VAL A 295 16.32 -3.91 -2.05
N ILE A 296 16.17 -4.68 -0.97
CA ILE A 296 16.78 -4.35 0.33
C ILE A 296 18.31 -4.26 0.20
N ARG A 297 18.95 -5.25 -0.43
CA ARG A 297 20.40 -5.20 -0.74
C ARG A 297 20.78 -3.97 -1.58
N MET A 298 20.06 -3.72 -2.67
CA MET A 298 20.33 -2.61 -3.58
C MET A 298 20.20 -1.22 -2.92
N ARG A 299 19.24 -1.06 -2.00
CA ARG A 299 18.94 0.22 -1.34
C ARG A 299 19.47 0.30 0.09
N ALA A 300 20.37 -0.59 0.50
CA ALA A 300 20.86 -0.70 1.88
C ALA A 300 21.30 0.64 2.51
N LYS A 301 22.01 1.47 1.74
CA LYS A 301 22.49 2.80 2.17
C LYS A 301 21.36 3.81 2.44
N GLU A 302 20.13 3.54 2.00
CA GLU A 302 18.95 4.38 2.18
C GLU A 302 17.99 3.86 3.28
N ILE A 303 18.16 2.61 3.73
CA ILE A 303 17.21 1.92 4.62
C ILE A 303 17.70 1.94 6.07
N ALA A 304 16.93 2.61 6.94
CA ALA A 304 17.13 2.71 8.38
C ALA A 304 16.71 1.47 9.16
N GLY A 305 15.75 0.70 8.64
CA GLY A 305 15.31 -0.53 9.26
C GLY A 305 14.34 -1.28 8.39
N VAL A 306 14.30 -2.60 8.58
CA VAL A 306 13.24 -3.47 8.05
C VAL A 306 12.29 -3.78 9.20
N LEU A 307 11.06 -3.31 9.10
CA LEU A 307 9.98 -3.63 10.04
C LEU A 307 9.18 -4.80 9.48
N ILE A 308 9.05 -5.86 10.27
CA ILE A 308 8.30 -7.07 9.90
C ILE A 308 7.54 -7.61 11.11
N ASN A 309 6.32 -8.08 10.88
CA ASN A 309 5.56 -8.83 11.88
C ASN A 309 5.89 -10.33 11.68
N PRO A 310 6.52 -11.02 12.65
CA PRO A 310 7.00 -12.40 12.44
C PRO A 310 5.92 -13.47 12.23
N VAL A 311 4.63 -13.14 12.29
CA VAL A 311 3.54 -14.04 11.88
C VAL A 311 2.80 -13.57 10.63
N GLN A 312 3.41 -12.68 9.85
CA GLN A 312 2.75 -12.07 8.69
C GLN A 312 2.39 -13.06 7.58
N ALA A 313 3.11 -14.16 7.35
CA ALA A 313 2.64 -15.19 6.38
C ALA A 313 1.48 -16.04 6.89
N PHE A 314 1.24 -16.09 8.20
CA PHE A 314 0.04 -16.73 8.77
C PHE A 314 -1.21 -15.85 8.57
N HIS A 315 -1.20 -14.96 7.56
CA HIS A 315 -1.84 -13.64 7.60
C HIS A 315 -3.34 -13.65 7.93
N PRO A 316 -3.72 -13.39 9.20
CA PRO A 316 -5.13 -13.30 9.60
C PRO A 316 -5.74 -11.93 9.26
N ASN A 317 -4.91 -11.01 8.75
CA ASN A 317 -5.24 -9.65 8.33
C ASN A 317 -5.47 -9.53 6.81
N SER A 318 -5.21 -10.58 6.03
CA SER A 318 -5.75 -10.65 4.66
C SER A 318 -7.25 -10.83 4.82
N PRO A 319 -8.11 -10.13 4.07
CA PRO A 319 -9.55 -10.32 4.17
C PRO A 319 -9.92 -11.81 4.14
N PRO A 320 -11.00 -12.24 4.82
CA PRO A 320 -11.62 -13.52 4.49
C PRO A 320 -11.86 -13.57 2.97
N PRO A 321 -11.89 -14.77 2.33
CA PRO A 321 -12.12 -14.88 0.89
C PRO A 321 -13.41 -14.16 0.53
N SER A 322 -13.24 -12.97 -0.02
CA SER A 322 -14.24 -11.98 -0.31
C SER A 322 -14.12 -11.62 -1.78
N ASP A 323 -15.06 -10.84 -2.24
CA ASP A 323 -15.16 -10.30 -3.60
C ASP A 323 -13.81 -9.84 -4.17
N THR A 324 -12.97 -9.18 -3.38
CA THR A 324 -11.64 -8.72 -3.79
C THR A 324 -10.58 -9.83 -3.90
N VAL A 325 -10.67 -10.89 -3.09
CA VAL A 325 -9.76 -12.05 -3.13
C VAL A 325 -10.04 -12.92 -4.36
N LEU A 326 -11.28 -12.96 -4.84
CA LEU A 326 -11.71 -13.73 -6.01
C LEU A 326 -11.11 -13.22 -7.35
N LEU A 327 -10.56 -12.01 -7.35
CA LEU A 327 -9.89 -11.37 -8.48
C LEU A 327 -8.38 -11.67 -8.49
N THR A 328 -7.80 -11.93 -7.32
CA THR A 328 -6.40 -12.37 -7.18
C THR A 328 -6.36 -13.90 -7.32
N SER A 329 -5.65 -14.42 -8.32
CA SER A 329 -5.64 -15.86 -8.65
C SER A 329 -5.07 -16.79 -7.56
N SER A 330 -4.57 -16.23 -6.45
CA SER A 330 -4.23 -16.94 -5.23
C SER A 330 -5.43 -17.05 -4.29
N ILE A 331 -6.19 -18.14 -4.44
CA ILE A 331 -6.92 -18.75 -3.30
C ILE A 331 -5.92 -18.83 -2.13
N ARG A 332 -6.35 -18.49 -0.91
CA ARG A 332 -5.51 -18.38 0.30
C ARG A 332 -4.50 -19.53 0.40
N LYS A 333 -3.27 -19.29 -0.05
CA LYS A 333 -2.09 -20.10 0.30
C LYS A 333 -1.61 -19.66 1.68
N THR A 334 -2.48 -19.76 2.69
CA THR A 334 -2.03 -19.78 4.08
C THR A 334 -1.24 -21.09 4.18
N GLN A 335 0.08 -21.01 4.07
CA GLN A 335 0.90 -22.21 3.92
C GLN A 335 0.83 -23.01 5.20
N ASP A 336 0.57 -24.32 5.09
CA ASP A 336 0.57 -25.28 6.20
C ASP A 336 1.98 -25.41 6.86
N SER A 337 3.00 -24.71 6.34
CA SER A 337 4.41 -24.80 6.75
C SER A 337 4.91 -23.53 7.44
N SER A 338 4.92 -23.54 8.77
CA SER A 338 5.65 -22.57 9.59
C SER A 338 7.15 -22.53 9.25
N ALA A 339 7.71 -23.65 8.78
CA ALA A 339 9.12 -23.78 8.41
C ALA A 339 9.48 -22.98 7.15
N GLU A 340 8.60 -22.89 6.14
CA GLU A 340 8.83 -22.05 4.95
C GLU A 340 8.95 -20.57 5.34
N TYR A 341 8.10 -20.09 6.26
CA TYR A 341 8.21 -18.72 6.74
C TYR A 341 9.43 -18.50 7.64
N GLY A 342 9.78 -19.45 8.49
CA GLY A 342 11.03 -19.41 9.26
C GLY A 342 12.27 -19.29 8.37
N ASN A 343 12.29 -19.99 7.23
CA ASN A 343 13.36 -19.89 6.24
C ASN A 343 13.38 -18.51 5.54
N TRP A 344 12.22 -17.94 5.22
CA TRP A 344 12.11 -16.57 4.71
C TRP A 344 12.63 -15.52 5.71
N LEU A 345 12.22 -15.61 6.98
CA LEU A 345 12.69 -14.73 8.05
C LEU A 345 14.21 -14.85 8.25
N ARG A 346 14.78 -16.06 8.16
CA ARG A 346 16.23 -16.30 8.24
C ARG A 346 16.98 -15.64 7.08
N ALA A 347 16.51 -15.82 5.85
CA ALA A 347 17.08 -15.14 4.68
C ALA A 347 16.97 -13.60 4.78
N LEU A 348 15.88 -13.09 5.37
CA LEU A 348 15.72 -11.66 5.64
C LEU A 348 16.71 -11.14 6.69
N ARG A 349 16.91 -11.89 7.79
CA ARG A 349 17.92 -11.61 8.83
C ARG A 349 19.33 -11.57 8.27
N GLU A 350 19.71 -12.53 7.43
CA GLU A 350 21.01 -12.57 6.74
C GLU A 350 21.21 -11.35 5.84
N VAL A 351 20.17 -10.94 5.09
CA VAL A 351 20.19 -9.74 4.26
C VAL A 351 20.39 -8.49 5.12
N CYS A 352 19.63 -8.35 6.19
CA CYS A 352 19.72 -7.21 7.11
C CYS A 352 21.13 -7.10 7.72
N THR A 353 21.68 -8.23 8.20
CA THR A 353 23.05 -8.30 8.74
C THR A 353 24.11 -7.93 7.71
N SER A 354 24.09 -8.56 6.51
CA SER A 354 25.09 -8.30 5.46
C SER A 354 25.05 -6.87 4.91
N CYS A 355 23.91 -6.18 5.04
CA CYS A 355 23.72 -4.81 4.60
C CYS A 355 23.91 -3.76 5.72
N GLY A 356 24.14 -4.19 6.97
CA GLY A 356 24.15 -3.27 8.12
C GLY A 356 22.84 -2.51 8.24
N ILE A 357 21.71 -3.20 8.14
CA ILE A 357 20.35 -2.68 8.31
C ILE A 357 19.75 -3.32 9.58
N PRO A 358 19.23 -2.54 10.54
CA PRO A 358 18.45 -3.06 11.65
C PRO A 358 17.23 -3.88 11.20
N LEU A 359 17.13 -5.12 11.67
CA LEU A 359 15.89 -5.89 11.63
C LEU A 359 15.06 -5.56 12.86
N ILE A 360 13.83 -5.09 12.66
CA ILE A 360 12.86 -4.73 13.70
C ILE A 360 11.71 -5.72 13.64
N PHE A 361 11.56 -6.53 14.69
CA PHE A 361 10.40 -7.42 14.83
C PHE A 361 9.26 -6.67 15.52
N ASP A 362 8.11 -6.60 14.87
CA ASP A 362 6.84 -6.22 15.49
C ASP A 362 6.21 -7.46 16.13
N GLU A 363 6.49 -7.61 17.42
CA GLU A 363 5.98 -8.67 18.29
C GLU A 363 4.81 -8.19 19.17
N VAL A 364 4.13 -7.10 18.80
CA VAL A 364 2.92 -6.58 19.48
C VAL A 364 1.74 -7.57 19.39
N TYR A 365 1.85 -8.63 18.59
CA TYR A 365 0.88 -9.73 18.51
C TYR A 365 1.52 -11.13 18.68
N SER A 366 2.71 -11.38 18.12
CA SER A 366 3.40 -12.68 18.24
C SER A 366 4.18 -12.85 19.54
N GLY A 367 4.57 -11.74 20.19
CA GLY A 367 5.32 -11.75 21.43
C GLY A 367 4.52 -12.44 22.52
N PHE A 368 5.17 -13.39 23.21
CA PHE A 368 4.54 -14.22 24.23
C PHE A 368 3.33 -15.03 23.73
N ARG A 369 3.14 -15.19 22.41
CA ARG A 369 2.05 -16.01 21.82
C ARG A 369 2.56 -17.34 21.29
N LEU A 370 3.66 -17.31 20.56
CA LEU A 370 4.24 -18.51 19.93
C LEU A 370 5.11 -19.34 20.90
N ALA A 371 5.79 -18.64 21.80
CA ALA A 371 6.70 -19.17 22.83
C ALA A 371 6.88 -18.08 23.91
N PRO A 372 7.43 -18.41 25.10
CA PRO A 372 7.76 -17.43 26.14
C PRO A 372 8.61 -16.24 25.65
N GLY A 373 9.64 -16.50 24.85
CA GLY A 373 10.50 -15.52 24.19
C GLY A 373 9.93 -14.90 22.90
N GLY A 374 8.66 -15.18 22.58
CA GLY A 374 8.00 -14.72 21.35
C GLY A 374 8.49 -15.43 20.09
N ALA A 375 8.35 -14.76 18.95
CA ALA A 375 8.74 -15.27 17.65
C ALA A 375 10.27 -15.38 17.48
N GLN A 376 11.06 -14.59 18.22
CA GLN A 376 12.52 -14.76 18.26
C GLN A 376 12.92 -16.17 18.71
N GLU A 377 12.32 -16.67 19.80
CA GLU A 377 12.51 -18.05 20.28
C GLU A 377 11.93 -19.05 19.29
N PHE A 378 10.66 -18.87 18.89
CA PHE A 378 9.93 -19.82 18.04
C PHE A 378 10.61 -20.09 16.68
N TYR A 379 11.19 -19.07 16.04
CA TYR A 379 11.89 -19.23 14.76
C TYR A 379 13.42 -19.36 14.91
N GLY A 380 13.98 -19.14 16.11
CA GLY A 380 15.42 -19.08 16.35
C GLY A 380 16.10 -17.91 15.62
N ILE A 381 15.51 -16.71 15.68
CA ILE A 381 15.97 -15.52 14.93
C ILE A 381 16.04 -14.29 15.85
N GLN A 382 17.26 -13.78 16.06
CA GLN A 382 17.51 -12.56 16.82
C GLN A 382 17.33 -11.29 15.96
N ALA A 383 16.42 -10.41 16.36
CA ALA A 383 16.26 -9.08 15.80
C ALA A 383 17.29 -8.09 16.39
N ASP A 384 17.45 -6.92 15.78
CA ASP A 384 18.25 -5.83 16.35
C ASP A 384 17.43 -4.93 17.27
N MET A 385 16.11 -4.90 17.05
CA MET A 385 15.09 -4.27 17.89
C MET A 385 13.82 -5.12 17.88
N VAL A 386 13.09 -5.15 18.99
CA VAL A 386 11.80 -5.81 19.10
C VAL A 386 10.78 -4.85 19.71
N VAL A 387 9.61 -4.78 19.10
CA VAL A 387 8.46 -4.01 19.60
C VAL A 387 7.47 -4.98 20.24
N TYR A 388 7.16 -4.79 21.53
CA TYR A 388 6.14 -5.55 22.24
C TYR A 388 4.96 -4.66 22.65
N GLY A 389 3.84 -5.29 23.01
CA GLY A 389 2.63 -4.65 23.51
C GLY A 389 1.61 -5.73 23.91
N LYS A 390 0.32 -5.37 24.03
CA LYS A 390 -0.78 -6.27 24.43
C LYS A 390 -0.42 -7.11 25.66
N THR A 391 -0.13 -8.40 25.47
CA THR A 391 0.17 -9.42 26.49
C THR A 391 1.16 -8.95 27.55
N VAL A 392 2.26 -8.30 27.13
CA VAL A 392 3.41 -7.98 27.99
C VAL A 392 3.08 -7.10 29.20
N ALA A 393 1.96 -6.38 29.13
CA ALA A 393 1.50 -5.47 30.18
C ALA A 393 0.73 -6.15 31.31
N GLY A 394 0.60 -7.48 31.31
CA GLY A 394 -0.22 -8.20 32.30
C GLY A 394 -1.70 -7.80 32.27
N GLY A 395 -2.21 -7.37 31.11
CA GLY A 395 -3.62 -7.00 30.90
C GLY A 395 -3.88 -5.49 30.77
N MET A 396 -2.87 -4.65 31.01
CA MET A 396 -2.97 -3.19 30.94
C MET A 396 -2.56 -2.62 29.56
N PRO A 397 -2.78 -1.32 29.27
CA PRO A 397 -2.28 -0.70 28.05
C PRO A 397 -0.76 -0.45 28.10
N ILE A 398 -0.01 -0.97 27.12
CA ILE A 398 1.39 -0.58 26.88
C ILE A 398 1.83 -0.84 25.43
N GLY A 399 2.90 -0.16 25.02
CA GLY A 399 3.87 -0.70 24.07
C GLY A 399 5.29 -0.48 24.58
N LEU A 400 6.25 -1.27 24.14
CA LEU A 400 7.66 -1.08 24.52
C LEU A 400 8.60 -1.53 23.40
N VAL A 401 9.79 -0.95 23.40
CA VAL A 401 10.87 -1.27 22.46
C VAL A 401 12.05 -1.83 23.25
N CYS A 402 12.42 -3.07 22.97
CA CYS A 402 13.73 -3.61 23.34
C CYS A 402 14.69 -3.40 22.15
N GLY A 403 15.95 -3.07 22.40
CA GLY A 403 16.90 -2.84 21.31
C GLY A 403 18.37 -2.95 21.71
N LYS A 404 19.21 -3.14 20.70
CA LYS A 404 20.67 -3.01 20.86
C LYS A 404 21.02 -1.58 21.27
N LYS A 405 22.01 -1.42 22.15
CA LYS A 405 22.45 -0.13 22.72
C LYS A 405 22.75 0.93 21.65
N ALA A 406 23.39 0.52 20.56
CA ALA A 406 23.70 1.41 19.42
C ALA A 406 22.45 1.91 18.65
N LEU A 407 21.29 1.29 18.84
CA LEU A 407 20.02 1.68 18.20
C LEU A 407 19.05 2.34 19.17
N MET A 408 19.30 2.30 20.47
CA MET A 408 18.45 2.89 21.51
C MET A 408 18.92 4.28 21.96
N GLN A 409 20.07 4.76 21.46
CA GLN A 409 20.55 6.12 21.74
C GLN A 409 19.53 7.19 21.35
N ARG A 410 19.33 8.16 22.25
CA ARG A 410 18.28 9.19 22.15
C ARG A 410 18.79 10.62 21.94
N PHE A 411 20.09 10.82 22.02
CA PHE A 411 20.80 12.07 21.74
C PHE A 411 22.20 11.74 21.23
N ASP A 412 22.85 12.67 20.54
CA ASP A 412 24.25 12.54 20.14
C ASP A 412 25.14 13.37 21.10
N PRO A 413 26.06 12.74 21.87
CA PRO A 413 26.97 13.46 22.76
C PRO A 413 27.86 14.50 22.04
N GLY A 414 28.21 14.25 20.78
CA GLY A 414 28.99 15.18 19.95
C GLY A 414 28.14 16.22 19.22
N HIS A 415 26.81 16.07 19.21
CA HIS A 415 25.87 17.02 18.60
C HIS A 415 24.65 17.21 19.51
N PRO A 416 24.77 17.97 20.63
CA PRO A 416 23.75 17.99 21.70
C PRO A 416 22.32 18.34 21.24
N MET A 417 22.18 19.15 20.18
CA MET A 417 20.87 19.51 19.60
C MET A 417 20.23 18.39 18.77
N ARG A 418 20.96 17.31 18.42
CA ARG A 418 20.42 16.17 17.67
C ARG A 418 19.82 15.17 18.63
N ILE A 419 18.50 15.25 18.82
CA ILE A 419 17.73 14.40 19.74
C ILE A 419 16.67 13.55 19.02
N ALA A 420 16.46 12.32 19.49
CA ALA A 420 15.32 11.48 19.18
C ALA A 420 14.21 11.74 20.22
N TYR A 421 13.44 12.80 19.99
CA TYR A 421 12.34 13.18 20.89
C TYR A 421 11.22 12.14 20.86
N VAL A 422 11.01 11.45 21.98
CA VAL A 422 10.02 10.38 22.19
C VAL A 422 9.58 10.42 23.65
N VAL A 423 8.41 10.98 23.92
CA VAL A 423 7.93 11.22 25.29
C VAL A 423 6.44 10.85 25.34
N GLY A 424 6.00 10.24 26.44
CA GLY A 424 4.60 9.94 26.71
C GLY A 424 4.31 10.17 28.20
N THR A 425 3.25 10.90 28.51
CA THR A 425 2.92 11.34 29.89
C THR A 425 2.69 10.17 30.84
N PHE A 426 2.08 9.09 30.35
CA PHE A 426 1.75 7.88 31.10
C PHE A 426 2.77 6.74 30.88
N SER A 427 3.89 6.98 30.18
CA SER A 427 4.94 5.97 29.97
C SER A 427 5.43 5.43 31.32
N ALA A 428 5.49 4.10 31.46
CA ALA A 428 5.85 3.40 32.69
C ALA A 428 4.96 3.71 33.92
N HIS A 429 3.66 4.03 33.71
CA HIS A 429 2.68 4.21 34.79
C HIS A 429 2.71 3.07 35.84
N PRO A 430 2.71 3.35 37.16
CA PRO A 430 2.94 2.36 38.21
C PRO A 430 2.07 1.10 38.11
N LEU A 431 0.74 1.25 37.94
CA LEU A 431 -0.19 0.12 37.79
C LEU A 431 0.15 -0.80 36.60
N VAL A 432 0.61 -0.22 35.48
CA VAL A 432 1.01 -0.98 34.28
C VAL A 432 2.30 -1.74 34.56
N MET A 433 3.25 -1.11 35.27
CA MET A 433 4.52 -1.73 35.66
C MET A 433 4.32 -2.86 36.69
N GLY A 434 3.39 -2.72 37.62
CA GLY A 434 3.03 -3.77 38.57
C GLY A 434 2.40 -4.99 37.88
N ALA A 435 1.37 -4.80 37.06
CA ALA A 435 0.73 -5.90 36.33
C ALA A 435 1.69 -6.59 35.34
N MET A 436 2.54 -5.82 34.67
CA MET A 436 3.64 -6.32 33.84
C MET A 436 4.62 -7.20 34.62
N ASN A 437 5.00 -6.81 35.85
CA ASN A 437 5.96 -7.55 36.66
C ASN A 437 5.48 -8.96 36.97
N GLU A 438 4.21 -9.09 37.38
CA GLU A 438 3.59 -10.38 37.68
C GLU A 438 3.46 -11.27 36.42
N PHE A 439 3.19 -10.68 35.25
CA PHE A 439 3.24 -11.39 33.97
C PHE A 439 4.65 -11.87 33.61
N LEU A 440 5.65 -10.97 33.68
CA LEU A 440 7.03 -11.28 33.30
C LEU A 440 7.65 -12.33 34.24
N ARG A 441 7.38 -12.25 35.55
CA ARG A 441 7.77 -13.27 36.54
C ARG A 441 7.14 -14.63 36.30
N TRP A 442 5.93 -14.68 35.76
CA TRP A 442 5.28 -15.92 35.36
C TRP A 442 5.87 -16.50 34.07
N VAL A 443 6.02 -15.67 33.02
CA VAL A 443 6.35 -16.18 31.68
C VAL A 443 7.76 -16.77 31.57
N VAL A 444 8.70 -16.35 32.44
CA VAL A 444 10.05 -16.94 32.52
C VAL A 444 10.12 -18.25 33.30
N GLN A 445 9.02 -18.72 33.90
CA GLN A 445 9.01 -19.98 34.65
C GLN A 445 9.00 -21.19 33.71
N PRO A 446 9.71 -22.29 34.04
CA PRO A 446 9.66 -23.53 33.27
C PRO A 446 8.23 -24.10 33.10
N SER A 447 7.36 -23.86 34.08
CA SER A 447 5.94 -24.22 34.06
C SER A 447 5.15 -23.48 32.98
N ALA A 448 5.44 -22.19 32.75
CA ALA A 448 4.85 -21.45 31.63
C ALA A 448 5.31 -22.05 30.31
N GLY A 449 6.62 -22.31 30.14
CA GLY A 449 7.17 -22.97 28.95
C GLY A 449 6.58 -24.34 28.65
N GLN A 450 6.21 -25.12 29.67
CA GLN A 450 5.45 -26.37 29.50
C GLN A 450 4.03 -26.11 28.98
N LEU A 451 3.31 -25.15 29.58
CA LEU A 451 1.95 -24.78 29.17
C LEU A 451 1.88 -24.34 27.69
N TYR A 452 2.88 -23.62 27.16
CA TYR A 452 2.94 -23.29 25.72
C TYR A 452 3.05 -24.54 24.83
N ARG A 453 3.79 -25.57 25.27
CA ARG A 453 3.93 -26.83 24.51
C ARG A 453 2.63 -27.63 24.54
N ASP A 454 2.03 -27.76 25.71
CA ASP A 454 0.78 -28.53 25.90
C ASP A 454 -0.37 -27.90 25.12
N ALA A 455 -0.58 -26.59 25.25
CA ALA A 455 -1.63 -25.87 24.51
C ALA A 455 -1.40 -25.88 22.99
N LYS A 456 -0.13 -25.87 22.52
CA LYS A 456 0.17 -26.07 21.10
C LYS A 456 -0.23 -27.47 20.64
N GLN A 457 0.17 -28.51 21.39
CA GLN A 457 -0.15 -29.89 21.04
C GLN A 457 -1.66 -30.11 20.97
N LEU A 458 -2.39 -29.64 21.99
CA LEU A 458 -3.85 -29.74 22.05
C LEU A 458 -4.52 -29.01 20.88
N CYS A 459 -4.03 -27.82 20.52
CA CYS A 459 -4.51 -27.10 19.34
C CYS A 459 -4.23 -27.85 18.02
N ASP A 460 -3.04 -28.47 17.85
CA ASP A 460 -2.70 -29.26 16.67
C ASP A 460 -3.57 -30.52 16.54
N GLU A 461 -3.90 -31.16 17.67
CA GLU A 461 -4.78 -32.34 17.76
C GLU A 461 -6.25 -31.98 17.46
N TRP A 462 -6.73 -30.86 18.01
CA TRP A 462 -8.04 -30.30 17.70
C TRP A 462 -8.17 -29.92 16.22
N VAL A 463 -7.16 -29.28 15.62
CA VAL A 463 -7.19 -28.93 14.19
C VAL A 463 -7.25 -30.18 13.30
N ARG A 464 -6.55 -31.26 13.67
CA ARG A 464 -6.57 -32.53 12.92
C ARG A 464 -7.96 -33.17 12.94
N SER A 465 -8.48 -33.46 14.13
CA SER A 465 -9.80 -34.08 14.34
C SER A 465 -10.96 -33.22 13.80
N THR A 466 -10.87 -31.90 13.95
CA THR A 466 -11.84 -30.97 13.35
C THR A 466 -11.82 -31.06 11.83
N ASN A 467 -10.65 -31.12 11.19
CA ASN A 467 -10.55 -31.22 9.73
C ASN A 467 -11.07 -32.55 9.17
N GLU A 468 -10.90 -33.65 9.91
CA GLU A 468 -11.47 -34.96 9.60
C GLU A 468 -13.01 -34.90 9.61
N ALA A 469 -13.61 -34.45 10.73
CA ALA A 469 -15.06 -34.33 10.87
C ALA A 469 -15.71 -33.32 9.89
N LEU A 470 -14.98 -32.25 9.52
CA LEU A 470 -15.38 -31.30 8.46
C LEU A 470 -15.37 -31.97 7.07
N ALA A 471 -14.41 -32.86 6.80
CA ALA A 471 -14.31 -33.59 5.53
C ALA A 471 -15.43 -34.64 5.41
N GLU A 472 -15.67 -35.43 6.46
CA GLU A 472 -16.79 -36.39 6.54
C GLU A 472 -18.15 -35.70 6.31
N SER A 473 -18.35 -34.54 6.94
CA SER A 473 -19.56 -33.71 6.75
C SER A 473 -19.64 -33.04 5.36
N SER A 474 -18.64 -33.23 4.51
CA SER A 474 -18.49 -32.59 3.20
C SER A 474 -18.66 -31.07 3.26
N LEU A 475 -18.07 -30.42 4.28
CA LEU A 475 -18.15 -28.98 4.48
C LEU A 475 -17.01 -28.27 3.72
N PRO A 476 -17.29 -27.14 3.03
CA PRO A 476 -16.31 -26.46 2.18
C PRO A 476 -15.33 -25.58 2.98
N ILE A 477 -15.03 -25.96 4.21
CA ILE A 477 -14.10 -25.27 5.12
C ILE A 477 -12.99 -26.21 5.63
N ARG A 478 -11.90 -25.62 6.10
CA ARG A 478 -10.75 -26.26 6.75
C ARG A 478 -10.23 -25.31 7.83
N VAL A 479 -9.76 -25.83 8.96
CA VAL A 479 -9.04 -25.04 9.97
C VAL A 479 -7.53 -25.22 9.78
N VAL A 480 -6.75 -24.16 10.00
CA VAL A 480 -5.29 -24.22 10.13
C VAL A 480 -4.84 -23.37 11.32
N ASN A 481 -3.73 -23.74 11.96
CA ASN A 481 -3.18 -23.06 13.13
C ASN A 481 -1.66 -22.78 13.03
N LEU A 482 -1.21 -21.86 13.88
CA LEU A 482 0.18 -21.60 14.22
C LEU A 482 0.23 -21.38 15.74
N ALA A 483 0.73 -22.39 16.47
CA ALA A 483 0.49 -22.50 17.91
C ALA A 483 -1.03 -22.38 18.21
N THR A 484 -1.44 -21.57 19.19
CA THR A 484 -2.86 -21.37 19.54
C THR A 484 -3.58 -20.29 18.71
N VAL A 485 -2.94 -19.74 17.68
CA VAL A 485 -3.59 -18.85 16.70
C VAL A 485 -4.15 -19.70 15.56
N TRP A 486 -5.42 -19.57 15.22
CA TRP A 486 -6.05 -20.36 14.17
C TRP A 486 -6.98 -19.54 13.27
N THR A 487 -7.32 -20.08 12.09
CA THR A 487 -8.19 -19.39 11.11
C THR A 487 -8.99 -20.41 10.31
N VAL A 488 -10.17 -19.99 9.84
CA VAL A 488 -10.97 -20.78 8.89
C VAL A 488 -10.55 -20.45 7.47
N LEU A 489 -10.17 -21.47 6.72
CA LEU A 489 -9.99 -21.44 5.28
C LEU A 489 -11.23 -21.99 4.59
N PHE A 490 -11.58 -21.40 3.45
CA PHE A 490 -12.68 -21.88 2.61
C PHE A 490 -12.06 -22.61 1.42
N LYS A 491 -12.45 -23.87 1.22
CA LYS A 491 -11.99 -24.74 0.13
C LYS A 491 -12.52 -24.25 -1.23
N GLU A 492 -13.61 -23.49 -1.21
CA GLU A 492 -14.31 -23.02 -2.41
C GLU A 492 -14.51 -21.49 -2.42
N PRO A 493 -14.43 -20.85 -3.60
CA PRO A 493 -14.97 -19.52 -3.85
C PRO A 493 -16.42 -19.36 -3.41
N GLY A 494 -16.75 -18.26 -2.71
CA GLY A 494 -18.12 -18.00 -2.28
C GLY A 494 -18.37 -16.54 -1.91
N ARG A 495 -19.46 -15.97 -2.43
CA ARG A 495 -19.90 -14.59 -2.14
C ARG A 495 -20.33 -14.38 -0.68
N TYR A 496 -20.66 -15.46 0.04
CA TYR A 496 -21.22 -15.41 1.40
C TYR A 496 -20.30 -16.00 2.48
N ASN A 497 -19.05 -16.33 2.17
CA ASN A 497 -18.13 -16.96 3.14
C ASN A 497 -17.95 -16.14 4.45
N TRP A 498 -18.07 -14.81 4.36
CA TRP A 498 -18.06 -13.89 5.49
C TRP A 498 -19.29 -14.00 6.42
N LEU A 499 -20.39 -14.63 5.97
CA LEU A 499 -21.63 -14.82 6.75
C LEU A 499 -21.48 -15.89 7.84
N LEU A 500 -20.50 -16.80 7.73
CA LEU A 500 -20.23 -17.86 8.72
C LEU A 500 -20.06 -17.30 10.14
N GLN A 501 -19.51 -16.09 10.28
CA GLN A 501 -19.34 -15.42 11.57
C GLN A 501 -20.66 -15.12 12.32
N TYR A 502 -21.80 -15.10 11.63
CA TYR A 502 -23.13 -14.89 12.21
C TYR A 502 -23.70 -16.23 12.71
N TYR A 503 -23.49 -17.32 11.97
CA TYR A 503 -23.81 -18.68 12.42
C TYR A 503 -22.99 -19.08 13.65
N LEU A 504 -21.68 -18.79 13.67
CA LEU A 504 -20.85 -19.04 14.86
C LEU A 504 -21.34 -18.27 16.09
N ARG A 505 -21.81 -17.03 15.93
CA ARG A 505 -22.45 -16.26 17.00
C ARG A 505 -23.81 -16.81 17.44
N ALA A 506 -24.53 -17.51 16.56
CA ALA A 506 -25.76 -18.22 16.92
C ALA A 506 -25.47 -19.49 17.75
N GLU A 507 -24.29 -20.10 17.58
CA GLU A 507 -23.80 -21.21 18.42
C GLU A 507 -23.02 -20.74 19.67
N ASP A 508 -23.19 -19.49 20.10
CA ASP A 508 -22.58 -18.94 21.33
C ASP A 508 -21.04 -18.80 21.27
N LEU A 509 -20.45 -18.63 20.08
CA LEU A 509 -19.03 -18.26 19.92
C LEU A 509 -18.86 -16.74 19.80
N THR A 510 -17.97 -16.16 20.59
CA THR A 510 -17.57 -14.75 20.47
C THR A 510 -16.35 -14.60 19.57
N LEU A 511 -16.49 -13.79 18.52
CA LEU A 511 -15.43 -13.51 17.53
C LEU A 511 -15.06 -12.03 17.52
N SER A 512 -13.80 -11.78 17.15
CA SER A 512 -13.30 -10.43 16.86
C SER A 512 -14.02 -9.78 15.66
N TRP A 513 -13.77 -8.49 15.42
CA TRP A 513 -14.37 -7.77 14.30
C TRP A 513 -13.89 -8.25 12.91
N VAL A 514 -12.78 -8.99 12.83
CA VAL A 514 -12.32 -9.63 11.58
C VAL A 514 -12.98 -10.98 11.29
N GLY A 515 -13.99 -11.37 12.09
CA GLY A 515 -14.79 -12.58 11.88
C GLY A 515 -13.93 -13.85 11.91
N THR A 516 -14.17 -14.75 10.96
CA THR A 516 -13.47 -16.05 10.85
C THR A 516 -12.04 -15.95 10.32
N GLY A 517 -11.58 -14.74 9.97
CA GLY A 517 -10.23 -14.50 9.47
C GLY A 517 -9.14 -14.68 10.52
N ARG A 518 -9.47 -14.52 11.81
CA ARG A 518 -8.56 -14.69 12.95
C ARG A 518 -9.32 -15.18 14.18
N CYS A 519 -8.90 -16.32 14.71
CA CYS A 519 -9.37 -16.85 15.97
C CYS A 519 -8.17 -17.21 16.87
N LEU A 520 -8.41 -17.29 18.16
CA LEU A 520 -7.41 -17.47 19.20
C LEU A 520 -7.95 -18.41 20.28
N ALA A 521 -7.10 -19.31 20.76
CA ALA A 521 -7.28 -19.96 22.05
C ALA A 521 -6.24 -19.41 23.04
N SER A 522 -6.65 -19.19 24.28
CA SER A 522 -5.74 -18.95 25.39
C SER A 522 -5.16 -20.28 25.89
N LEU A 523 -4.04 -20.23 26.60
CA LEU A 523 -3.27 -21.40 27.04
C LEU A 523 -3.98 -22.23 28.12
N ASP A 524 -5.08 -21.74 28.66
CA ASP A 524 -5.96 -22.40 29.64
C ASP A 524 -7.16 -23.12 29.00
N TYR A 525 -7.26 -23.14 27.66
CA TYR A 525 -8.23 -23.99 26.95
C TYR A 525 -8.00 -25.47 27.27
N THR A 526 -9.05 -26.14 27.75
CA THR A 526 -9.06 -27.57 28.05
C THR A 526 -9.44 -28.40 26.82
N ALA A 527 -9.35 -29.74 26.93
CA ALA A 527 -9.80 -30.63 25.87
C ALA A 527 -11.31 -30.52 25.64
N GLU A 528 -12.07 -30.28 26.71
CA GLU A 528 -13.50 -30.04 26.73
C GLU A 528 -13.87 -28.74 26.00
N ASP A 529 -13.15 -27.64 26.24
CA ASP A 529 -13.37 -26.36 25.52
C ASP A 529 -13.12 -26.51 24.01
N TYR A 530 -12.10 -27.30 23.63
CA TYR A 530 -11.81 -27.61 22.23
C TYR A 530 -12.86 -28.53 21.60
N GLN A 531 -13.41 -29.49 22.35
CA GLN A 531 -14.53 -30.33 21.89
C GLN A 531 -15.79 -29.47 21.68
N GLU A 532 -16.16 -28.63 22.64
CA GLU A 532 -17.31 -27.72 22.51
C GLU A 532 -17.13 -26.79 21.29
N LEU A 533 -15.91 -26.27 21.09
CA LEU A 533 -15.57 -25.47 19.91
C LEU A 533 -15.71 -26.24 18.59
N GLN A 534 -15.27 -27.50 18.54
CA GLN A 534 -15.44 -28.37 17.36
C GLN A 534 -16.93 -28.58 17.04
N GLU A 535 -17.73 -28.93 18.05
CA GLU A 535 -19.17 -29.17 17.92
C GLU A 535 -19.91 -27.92 17.43
N LYS A 536 -19.65 -26.75 18.04
CA LYS A 536 -20.24 -25.46 17.63
C LYS A 536 -19.80 -25.04 16.23
N LEU A 537 -18.53 -25.20 15.87
CA LEU A 537 -18.01 -24.88 14.53
C LEU A 537 -18.69 -25.74 13.44
N ILE A 538 -18.80 -27.05 13.69
CA ILE A 538 -19.45 -27.99 12.77
C ILE A 538 -20.96 -27.71 12.70
N SER A 539 -21.63 -27.44 13.82
CA SER A 539 -23.05 -27.07 13.87
C SER A 539 -23.34 -25.82 13.04
N ALA A 540 -22.58 -24.73 13.27
CA ALA A 540 -22.69 -23.49 12.51
C ALA A 540 -22.51 -23.70 11.00
N ALA A 541 -21.49 -24.47 10.62
CA ALA A 541 -21.20 -24.78 9.22
C ALA A 541 -22.28 -25.68 8.57
N ARG A 542 -22.81 -26.68 9.29
CA ARG A 542 -23.94 -27.51 8.83
C ARG A 542 -25.20 -26.67 8.60
N LYS A 543 -25.55 -25.78 9.54
CA LYS A 543 -26.69 -24.85 9.43
C LYS A 543 -26.53 -23.91 8.23
N MET A 544 -25.35 -23.29 8.06
CA MET A 544 -25.06 -22.45 6.89
C MET A 544 -25.13 -23.23 5.55
N LYS A 545 -24.74 -24.51 5.53
CA LYS A 545 -24.86 -25.39 4.36
C LYS A 545 -26.32 -25.73 4.05
N SER A 546 -27.14 -26.11 5.05
CA SER A 546 -28.57 -26.39 4.86
C SER A 546 -29.34 -25.16 4.38
N ASP A 547 -28.92 -23.98 4.85
CA ASP A 547 -29.48 -22.69 4.44
C ASP A 547 -29.02 -22.22 3.04
N SER A 548 -28.36 -23.11 2.28
CA SER A 548 -28.08 -22.95 0.85
C SER A 548 -27.13 -21.79 0.52
N TRP A 549 -26.28 -21.37 1.47
CA TRP A 549 -25.23 -20.37 1.23
C TRP A 549 -23.99 -20.97 0.53
N TRP A 550 -23.82 -22.29 0.60
CA TRP A 550 -22.79 -23.05 -0.11
C TRP A 550 -23.42 -24.04 -1.08
N LEU A 551 -23.86 -23.54 -2.23
CA LEU A 551 -24.37 -24.37 -3.33
C LEU A 551 -23.21 -25.09 -4.02
N SER A 552 -23.32 -26.40 -4.20
CA SER A 552 -22.34 -27.19 -4.96
C SER A 552 -22.41 -26.94 -6.46
N GLU A 553 -21.38 -27.32 -7.22
CA GLU A 553 -21.37 -27.20 -8.69
C GLU A 553 -22.51 -28.00 -9.35
N ALA A 554 -22.99 -29.07 -8.72
CA ALA A 554 -24.18 -29.83 -9.16
C ALA A 554 -25.50 -29.06 -8.93
N GLN A 555 -25.58 -28.25 -7.86
CA GLN A 555 -26.76 -27.42 -7.56
C GLN A 555 -26.77 -26.10 -8.36
N LEU A 556 -25.59 -25.57 -8.70
CA LEU A 556 -25.44 -24.35 -9.48
C LEU A 556 -24.30 -24.46 -10.51
N PRO A 557 -24.56 -25.04 -11.70
CA PRO A 557 -23.54 -25.18 -12.73
C PRO A 557 -22.92 -23.84 -13.16
N GLN A 558 -21.61 -23.86 -13.39
CA GLN A 558 -20.73 -22.74 -13.69
C GLN A 558 -20.73 -21.63 -12.62
N ARG A 559 -20.99 -21.96 -11.33
CA ARG A 559 -21.05 -20.99 -10.22
C ARG A 559 -19.85 -20.05 -10.19
N ASP A 560 -18.64 -20.61 -10.18
CA ASP A 560 -17.40 -19.83 -10.09
C ASP A 560 -17.22 -18.87 -11.27
N ARG A 561 -17.69 -19.27 -12.47
CA ARG A 561 -17.68 -18.42 -13.67
C ARG A 561 -18.72 -17.30 -13.58
N LYS A 562 -19.90 -17.57 -13.00
CA LYS A 562 -20.95 -16.56 -12.73
C LYS A 562 -20.45 -15.54 -11.72
N ILE A 563 -19.93 -15.99 -10.57
CA ILE A 563 -19.34 -15.16 -9.52
C ILE A 563 -18.26 -14.22 -10.09
N ARG A 564 -17.28 -14.75 -10.84
CA ARG A 564 -16.22 -13.92 -11.45
C ARG A 564 -16.76 -12.90 -12.46
N ARG A 565 -17.78 -13.24 -13.24
CA ARG A 565 -18.41 -12.32 -14.20
C ARG A 565 -19.20 -11.21 -13.50
N ALA A 566 -19.93 -11.53 -12.43
CA ALA A 566 -20.64 -10.55 -11.60
C ALA A 566 -19.65 -9.55 -10.99
N LEU A 567 -18.57 -10.05 -10.38
CA LEU A 567 -17.47 -9.24 -9.84
C LEU A 567 -16.88 -8.26 -10.84
N ILE A 568 -16.48 -8.74 -12.02
CA ILE A 568 -15.87 -7.89 -13.05
C ILE A 568 -16.86 -6.80 -13.50
N ARG A 569 -18.16 -7.13 -13.62
CA ARG A 569 -19.21 -6.17 -13.95
C ARG A 569 -19.45 -5.14 -12.84
N GLU A 570 -19.46 -5.56 -11.59
CA GLU A 570 -19.61 -4.69 -10.41
C GLU A 570 -18.45 -3.72 -10.30
N MET A 571 -17.21 -4.20 -10.41
CA MET A 571 -16.02 -3.35 -10.43
C MET A 571 -16.06 -2.36 -11.58
N ALA A 572 -16.31 -2.82 -12.80
CA ALA A 572 -16.41 -1.95 -13.96
C ALA A 572 -17.49 -0.88 -13.73
N GLY A 573 -18.67 -1.26 -13.25
CA GLY A 573 -19.77 -0.36 -12.91
C GLY A 573 -19.40 0.69 -11.86
N SER A 574 -18.72 0.29 -10.78
CA SER A 574 -18.25 1.20 -9.72
C SER A 574 -17.18 2.19 -10.21
N LEU A 575 -16.51 1.88 -11.31
CA LEU A 575 -15.51 2.73 -11.97
C LEU A 575 -16.10 3.56 -13.13
N ILE A 576 -17.33 3.32 -13.60
CA ILE A 576 -17.93 4.13 -14.67
C ILE A 576 -17.94 5.64 -14.31
N PRO A 577 -18.33 6.06 -13.09
CA PRO A 577 -18.22 7.45 -12.66
C PRO A 577 -16.76 7.93 -12.58
N ALA A 578 -15.82 7.05 -12.23
CA ALA A 578 -14.38 7.35 -12.18
C ALA A 578 -13.77 7.73 -13.53
N PHE A 579 -14.38 7.30 -14.65
CA PHE A 579 -13.94 7.65 -15.99
C PHE A 579 -14.52 8.97 -16.51
N GLU A 580 -15.51 9.57 -15.83
CA GLU A 580 -16.14 10.82 -16.25
C GLU A 580 -15.15 12.01 -16.31
N PRO A 581 -14.19 12.19 -15.36
CA PRO A 581 -13.15 13.21 -15.47
C PRO A 581 -12.20 12.99 -16.65
N ILE A 582 -11.86 11.73 -16.97
CA ILE A 582 -11.01 11.38 -18.12
C ILE A 582 -11.78 11.62 -19.42
N ARG A 583 -13.07 11.29 -19.47
CA ARG A 583 -13.96 11.56 -20.60
C ARG A 583 -14.10 13.07 -20.83
N SER A 584 -14.29 13.85 -19.76
CA SER A 584 -14.31 15.32 -19.77
C SER A 584 -12.99 15.91 -20.32
N PHE A 585 -11.85 15.39 -19.85
CA PHE A 585 -10.53 15.81 -20.32
C PHE A 585 -10.34 15.52 -21.83
N CYS A 586 -10.67 14.30 -22.28
CA CYS A 586 -10.59 13.94 -23.69
C CYS A 586 -11.59 14.72 -24.57
N SER A 587 -12.82 14.96 -24.10
CA SER A 587 -13.80 15.77 -24.83
C SER A 587 -13.35 17.22 -24.94
N GLU A 588 -12.72 17.77 -23.89
CA GLU A 588 -12.17 19.13 -23.91
C GLU A 588 -11.00 19.27 -24.91
N ILE A 589 -10.11 18.27 -25.01
CA ILE A 589 -9.08 18.24 -26.06
C ILE A 589 -9.72 18.19 -27.46
N MET A 590 -10.73 17.34 -27.67
CA MET A 590 -11.42 17.26 -28.97
C MET A 590 -12.16 18.56 -29.31
N GLN A 591 -12.79 19.20 -28.34
CA GLN A 591 -13.45 20.50 -28.50
C GLN A 591 -12.43 21.59 -28.88
N ARG A 592 -11.33 21.75 -28.13
CA ARG A 592 -10.27 22.71 -28.45
C ARG A 592 -9.51 22.44 -29.76
N LYS A 593 -9.62 21.23 -30.33
CA LYS A 593 -9.17 20.93 -31.71
C LYS A 593 -10.23 21.34 -32.75
N HIS A 594 -11.50 21.08 -32.48
CA HIS A 594 -12.59 21.51 -33.34
C HIS A 594 -12.68 23.04 -33.44
N ASP A 595 -12.56 23.74 -32.31
CA ASP A 595 -12.57 25.21 -32.27
C ASP A 595 -11.43 25.82 -33.09
N ASP A 596 -10.25 25.18 -33.08
CA ASP A 596 -9.05 25.58 -33.84
C ASP A 596 -9.21 25.31 -35.34
N HIS A 597 -9.79 24.17 -35.71
CA HIS A 597 -10.21 23.89 -37.09
C HIS A 597 -11.18 24.96 -37.61
N VAL A 598 -12.19 25.33 -36.83
CA VAL A 598 -13.19 26.35 -37.20
C VAL A 598 -12.61 27.77 -37.21
N ALA A 599 -11.62 28.08 -36.37
CA ALA A 599 -11.05 29.42 -36.22
C ALA A 599 -9.94 29.75 -37.24
N SER A 600 -9.09 28.78 -37.61
CA SER A 600 -7.79 29.04 -38.27
C SER A 600 -7.54 28.26 -39.57
N HIS A 601 -8.55 27.55 -40.10
CA HIS A 601 -8.39 26.64 -41.25
C HIS A 601 -9.56 26.73 -42.24
N SER A 602 -9.99 27.94 -42.60
CA SER A 602 -11.12 28.18 -43.50
C SER A 602 -10.78 27.94 -44.99
N ASN A 603 -9.49 28.03 -45.35
CA ASN A 603 -9.00 27.96 -46.72
C ASN A 603 -8.55 26.54 -47.11
N LEU A 604 -9.10 26.01 -48.21
CA LEU A 604 -8.79 24.65 -48.70
C LEU A 604 -7.29 24.42 -49.00
N ILE A 605 -6.56 25.46 -49.41
CA ILE A 605 -5.11 25.38 -49.65
C ILE A 605 -4.35 25.28 -48.32
N ASN A 606 -4.77 26.03 -47.31
CA ASN A 606 -4.19 25.93 -45.97
C ASN A 606 -4.48 24.56 -45.33
N GLN A 607 -5.71 24.04 -45.45
CA GLN A 607 -6.07 22.68 -45.01
C GLN A 607 -5.15 21.60 -45.62
N PHE A 608 -4.77 21.75 -46.88
CA PHE A 608 -3.83 20.84 -47.55
C PHE A 608 -2.38 20.99 -47.04
N PHE A 609 -1.91 22.22 -46.76
CA PHE A 609 -0.62 22.41 -46.09
C PHE A 609 -0.61 21.79 -44.69
N HIS A 610 -1.74 21.80 -43.97
CA HIS A 610 -1.90 21.05 -42.73
C HIS A 610 -1.86 19.53 -42.93
N LEU A 611 -2.58 18.98 -43.91
CA LEU A 611 -2.54 17.56 -44.26
C LEU A 611 -1.11 17.08 -44.61
N LEU A 612 -0.42 17.82 -45.48
CA LEU A 612 0.92 17.50 -45.95
C LEU A 612 1.95 17.61 -44.81
N SER A 613 1.96 18.73 -44.08
CA SER A 613 2.87 18.91 -42.95
C SER A 613 2.62 17.89 -41.83
N SER A 614 1.36 17.52 -41.55
CA SER A 614 1.01 16.48 -40.57
C SER A 614 1.52 15.11 -40.96
N THR A 615 1.37 14.75 -42.24
CA THR A 615 1.89 13.49 -42.77
C THR A 615 3.41 13.42 -42.59
N VAL A 616 4.12 14.52 -42.91
CA VAL A 616 5.57 14.59 -42.69
C VAL A 616 5.92 14.60 -41.19
N PHE A 617 5.17 15.26 -40.31
CA PHE A 617 5.42 15.23 -38.87
C PHE A 617 5.33 13.82 -38.28
N ILE A 618 4.33 13.01 -38.68
CA ILE A 618 4.23 11.60 -38.25
C ILE A 618 5.46 10.80 -38.71
N VAL A 619 5.88 10.99 -39.97
CA VAL A 619 7.12 10.38 -40.49
C VAL A 619 8.34 10.84 -39.69
N CYS A 620 8.44 12.12 -39.34
CA CYS A 620 9.53 12.68 -38.53
C CYS A 620 9.52 12.14 -37.08
N TYR A 621 8.35 11.90 -36.48
CA TYR A 621 8.26 11.27 -35.17
C TYR A 621 8.88 9.86 -35.18
N VAL A 622 8.67 9.09 -36.25
CA VAL A 622 9.33 7.78 -36.42
C VAL A 622 10.80 7.94 -36.77
N TRP A 623 11.15 8.80 -37.73
CA TRP A 623 12.54 8.99 -38.16
C TRP A 623 13.46 9.60 -37.09
N SER A 624 12.94 10.35 -36.12
CA SER A 624 13.75 10.93 -35.04
C SER A 624 14.51 9.88 -34.20
N TYR A 625 14.05 8.62 -34.21
CA TYR A 625 14.72 7.48 -33.57
C TYR A 625 15.87 6.88 -34.41
N PHE A 626 15.96 7.20 -35.69
CA PHE A 626 16.90 6.61 -36.65
C PHE A 626 17.86 7.64 -37.28
N ASP A 627 17.37 8.83 -37.59
CA ASP A 627 18.11 9.95 -38.16
C ASP A 627 17.48 11.28 -37.74
N LEU A 628 17.95 11.81 -36.61
CA LEU A 628 17.46 13.08 -36.05
C LEU A 628 17.69 14.25 -37.02
N THR A 629 18.77 14.23 -37.80
CA THR A 629 19.10 15.30 -38.75
C THR A 629 18.01 15.41 -39.82
N LYS A 630 17.68 14.29 -40.47
CA LYS A 630 16.60 14.26 -41.47
C LYS A 630 15.25 14.59 -40.84
N ALA A 631 14.94 14.03 -39.67
CA ALA A 631 13.66 14.28 -38.99
C ALA A 631 13.45 15.76 -38.62
N VAL A 632 14.48 16.45 -38.12
CA VAL A 632 14.38 17.87 -37.76
C VAL A 632 14.36 18.76 -39.00
N CYS A 633 15.16 18.50 -40.03
CA CYS A 633 15.14 19.28 -41.26
C CYS A 633 13.79 19.15 -42.01
N LEU A 634 13.26 17.93 -42.14
CA LEU A 634 11.94 17.69 -42.73
C LEU A 634 10.81 18.28 -41.87
N GLY A 635 10.90 18.14 -40.55
CA GLY A 635 9.96 18.73 -39.60
C GLY A 635 9.94 20.25 -39.66
N LEU A 636 11.11 20.90 -39.76
CA LEU A 636 11.19 22.36 -39.88
C LEU A 636 10.68 22.86 -41.24
N ALA A 637 11.01 22.18 -42.34
CA ALA A 637 10.44 22.52 -43.65
C ALA A 637 8.90 22.40 -43.65
N SER A 638 8.36 21.38 -42.98
CA SER A 638 6.92 21.17 -42.81
C SER A 638 6.27 22.21 -41.90
N LEU A 639 6.97 22.63 -40.85
CA LEU A 639 6.54 23.72 -39.97
C LEU A 639 6.48 25.04 -40.74
N LEU A 640 7.49 25.37 -41.54
CA LEU A 640 7.53 26.57 -42.37
C LEU A 640 6.39 26.58 -43.40
N LEU A 641 6.10 25.45 -44.04
CA LEU A 641 4.95 25.30 -44.95
C LEU A 641 3.62 25.57 -44.24
N ARG A 642 3.44 25.02 -43.02
CA ARG A 642 2.26 25.27 -42.19
C ARG A 642 2.13 26.74 -41.77
N GLN A 643 3.23 27.36 -41.33
CA GLN A 643 3.22 28.78 -40.95
C GLN A 643 2.97 29.71 -42.14
N PHE A 644 3.46 29.37 -43.34
CA PHE A 644 3.14 30.09 -44.57
C PHE A 644 1.63 30.04 -44.88
N GLY A 645 1.00 28.86 -44.71
CA GLY A 645 -0.45 28.70 -44.82
C GLY A 645 -1.22 29.66 -43.89
N HIS A 646 -0.95 29.59 -42.58
CA HIS A 646 -1.57 30.49 -41.60
C HIS A 646 -1.30 31.99 -41.87
N ALA A 647 -0.09 32.36 -42.29
CA ALA A 647 0.30 33.77 -42.42
C ALA A 647 -0.21 34.44 -43.70
N ILE A 648 -0.41 33.69 -44.79
CA ILE A 648 -0.72 34.24 -46.13
C ILE A 648 -2.13 33.88 -46.58
N LEU A 649 -2.63 32.69 -46.26
CA LEU A 649 -3.89 32.16 -46.79
C LEU A 649 -5.10 32.37 -45.86
N GLU A 650 -4.87 32.76 -44.61
CA GLU A 650 -5.89 32.99 -43.56
C GLU A 650 -5.73 34.39 -42.90
N PRO A 651 -5.83 35.50 -43.66
CA PRO A 651 -5.70 36.84 -43.11
C PRO A 651 -6.87 37.24 -42.19
N PRO A 652 -6.62 38.15 -41.26
CA PRO A 652 -6.24 37.84 -39.89
C PRO A 652 -7.41 37.29 -39.06
N CYS A 653 -7.38 36.00 -38.72
CA CYS A 653 -8.18 35.45 -37.62
C CYS A 653 -7.63 35.81 -36.22
N HIS A 654 -6.83 36.89 -36.10
CA HIS A 654 -6.07 37.27 -34.90
C HIS A 654 -6.95 37.45 -33.66
N ASP A 655 -8.12 38.08 -33.79
CA ASP A 655 -9.04 38.28 -32.66
C ASP A 655 -9.59 36.95 -32.13
N LYS A 656 -9.73 35.93 -32.98
CA LYS A 656 -10.20 34.59 -32.59
C LYS A 656 -9.07 33.73 -32.01
N GLU A 657 -7.89 33.69 -32.64
CA GLU A 657 -6.74 32.96 -32.07
C GLU A 657 -6.30 33.55 -30.72
N GLN A 658 -6.27 34.87 -30.59
CA GLN A 658 -5.90 35.52 -29.33
C GLN A 658 -6.95 35.30 -28.23
N ALA A 659 -8.25 35.34 -28.57
CA ALA A 659 -9.32 35.10 -27.60
C ALA A 659 -9.48 33.62 -27.18
N LEU A 660 -9.23 32.66 -28.08
CA LEU A 660 -9.43 31.23 -27.82
C LEU A 660 -8.16 30.49 -27.38
N LEU A 661 -6.99 30.88 -27.88
CA LEU A 661 -5.73 30.12 -27.73
C LEU A 661 -4.59 30.94 -27.11
N GLY A 662 -4.69 32.27 -27.04
CA GLY A 662 -3.77 33.13 -26.29
C GLY A 662 -2.40 33.37 -26.94
N PHE A 663 -2.27 33.11 -28.25
CA PHE A 663 -1.08 33.45 -29.04
C PHE A 663 -1.38 34.56 -30.05
N ASN A 664 -0.36 35.30 -30.46
CA ASN A 664 -0.44 36.25 -31.57
C ASN A 664 0.55 35.85 -32.69
N THR A 665 0.32 36.35 -33.91
CA THR A 665 1.18 36.03 -35.07
C THR A 665 2.59 36.61 -34.96
N ARG A 666 2.79 37.68 -34.18
CA ARG A 666 4.12 38.26 -33.92
C ARG A 666 5.02 37.28 -33.16
N ASP A 667 4.48 36.56 -32.17
CA ASP A 667 5.22 35.56 -31.40
C ASP A 667 5.53 34.32 -32.24
N LYS A 668 4.58 33.87 -33.09
CA LYS A 668 4.82 32.82 -34.10
C LYS A 668 5.94 33.23 -35.07
N SER A 669 5.94 34.48 -35.56
CA SER A 669 7.00 35.02 -36.44
C SER A 669 8.37 35.14 -35.76
N LEU A 670 8.42 35.57 -34.49
CA LEU A 670 9.67 35.63 -33.71
C LEU A 670 10.28 34.23 -33.53
N LEU A 671 9.44 33.22 -33.29
CA LEU A 671 9.85 31.83 -33.19
C LEU A 671 10.50 31.35 -34.50
N VAL A 672 9.81 31.55 -35.63
CA VAL A 672 10.31 31.20 -36.99
C VAL A 672 11.62 31.93 -37.30
N ALA A 673 11.73 33.22 -36.95
CA ALA A 673 12.95 33.98 -37.12
C ALA A 673 14.12 33.38 -36.31
N ALA A 674 13.89 32.90 -35.08
CA ALA A 674 14.91 32.23 -34.28
C ALA A 674 15.42 30.92 -34.93
N TYR A 675 14.53 30.11 -35.52
CA TYR A 675 14.95 28.93 -36.28
C TYR A 675 15.79 29.30 -37.51
N ILE A 676 15.39 30.32 -38.28
CA ILE A 676 16.12 30.78 -39.47
C ILE A 676 17.47 31.44 -39.11
N LEU A 677 17.57 32.11 -37.96
CA LEU A 677 18.80 32.75 -37.48
C LEU A 677 19.80 31.76 -36.88
N THR A 678 19.35 30.61 -36.35
CA THR A 678 20.24 29.63 -35.68
C THR A 678 21.41 29.16 -36.57
N PRO A 679 21.23 28.75 -37.85
CA PRO A 679 22.34 28.42 -38.73
C PRO A 679 23.25 29.62 -39.04
N LEU A 680 22.67 30.81 -39.22
CA LEU A 680 23.40 32.03 -39.59
C LEU A 680 24.31 32.51 -38.45
N LEU A 681 23.81 32.48 -37.21
CA LEU A 681 24.59 32.79 -36.02
C LEU A 681 25.73 31.79 -35.81
N TYR A 682 25.51 30.50 -36.12
CA TYR A 682 26.54 29.47 -36.03
C TYR A 682 27.62 29.62 -37.13
N LEU A 683 27.23 29.90 -38.38
CA LEU A 683 28.16 30.22 -39.46
C LEU A 683 29.01 31.46 -39.16
N ALA A 684 28.39 32.50 -38.59
CA ALA A 684 29.09 33.71 -38.15
C ALA A 684 30.10 33.43 -37.02
N ALA A 685 29.76 32.55 -36.08
CA ALA A 685 30.66 32.12 -35.00
C ALA A 685 31.88 31.34 -35.53
N VAL A 686 31.68 30.48 -36.53
CA VAL A 686 32.73 29.63 -37.13
C VAL A 686 33.55 30.38 -38.22
N ARG A 687 33.20 31.64 -38.53
CA ARG A 687 33.87 32.51 -39.54
C ARG A 687 34.01 31.87 -40.93
N SER A 688 33.03 31.07 -41.35
CA SER A 688 33.04 30.38 -42.65
C SER A 688 31.92 30.88 -43.56
N THR A 689 32.26 31.14 -44.83
CA THR A 689 31.35 31.76 -45.82
C THR A 689 31.04 30.86 -47.04
N SER A 690 31.51 29.61 -47.06
CA SER A 690 31.21 28.68 -48.17
C SER A 690 29.94 27.85 -47.92
N LEU A 691 29.11 27.72 -48.96
CA LEU A 691 27.89 26.92 -48.93
C LEU A 691 28.16 25.41 -48.78
N GLU A 692 29.33 24.94 -49.20
CA GLU A 692 29.74 23.53 -49.05
C GLU A 692 29.85 23.09 -47.58
N ASN A 693 30.25 24.01 -46.68
CA ASN A 693 30.29 23.73 -45.24
C ASN A 693 28.89 23.61 -44.62
N LEU A 694 27.83 24.14 -45.24
CA LEU A 694 26.47 24.04 -44.70
C LEU A 694 26.00 22.58 -44.63
N HIS A 695 26.38 21.74 -45.60
CA HIS A 695 25.96 20.34 -45.66
C HIS A 695 26.63 19.48 -44.59
N SER A 696 27.92 19.69 -44.31
CA SER A 696 28.65 18.98 -43.25
C SER A 696 28.22 19.43 -41.85
N MET A 697 27.78 20.68 -41.69
CA MET A 697 27.35 21.25 -40.41
C MET A 697 25.88 20.97 -40.06
N MET A 698 25.07 20.47 -41.00
CA MET A 698 23.64 20.21 -40.83
C MET A 698 23.27 19.34 -39.61
N PRO A 699 24.02 18.28 -39.23
CA PRO A 699 23.71 17.50 -38.03
C PRO A 699 23.77 18.33 -36.74
N ILE A 700 24.74 19.24 -36.61
CA ILE A 700 24.88 20.09 -35.40
C ILE A 700 23.72 21.08 -35.32
N VAL A 701 23.39 21.73 -36.44
CA VAL A 701 22.26 22.65 -36.57
C VAL A 701 20.94 21.96 -36.23
N ALA A 702 20.73 20.72 -36.70
CA ALA A 702 19.54 19.94 -36.37
C ALA A 702 19.42 19.60 -34.87
N HIS A 703 20.53 19.31 -34.18
CA HIS A 703 20.49 19.12 -32.73
C HIS A 703 20.15 20.42 -32.00
N LEU A 704 20.70 21.56 -32.41
CA LEU A 704 20.36 22.88 -31.84
C LEU A 704 18.87 23.21 -32.03
N TRP A 705 18.33 23.01 -33.23
CA TRP A 705 16.89 23.17 -33.51
C TRP A 705 16.02 22.21 -32.67
N PHE A 706 16.44 20.96 -32.48
CA PHE A 706 15.72 20.00 -31.64
C PHE A 706 15.67 20.45 -30.17
N PHE A 707 16.80 20.83 -29.58
CA PHE A 707 16.86 21.30 -28.20
C PHE A 707 16.13 22.64 -28.01
N LEU A 708 16.20 23.56 -28.98
CA LEU A 708 15.41 24.79 -28.98
C LEU A 708 13.90 24.50 -28.97
N THR A 709 13.45 23.57 -29.83
CA THR A 709 12.05 23.11 -29.87
C THR A 709 11.60 22.53 -28.54
N LEU A 710 12.42 21.66 -27.93
CA LEU A 710 12.12 21.06 -26.64
C LEU A 710 12.06 22.10 -25.51
N ALA A 711 12.99 23.06 -25.51
CA ALA A 711 13.01 24.15 -24.53
C ALA A 711 11.79 25.06 -24.63
N VAL A 712 11.37 25.41 -25.86
CA VAL A 712 10.14 26.19 -26.11
C VAL A 712 8.90 25.43 -25.64
N VAL A 713 8.72 24.17 -26.05
CA VAL A 713 7.53 23.38 -25.71
C VAL A 713 7.43 23.13 -24.21
N LEU A 714 8.51 22.68 -23.56
CA LEU A 714 8.51 22.44 -22.11
C LEU A 714 8.40 23.75 -21.31
N GLY A 715 9.06 24.82 -21.75
CA GLY A 715 8.93 26.15 -21.15
C GLY A 715 7.48 26.65 -21.21
N HIS A 716 6.80 26.47 -22.34
CA HIS A 716 5.39 26.86 -22.48
C HIS A 716 4.45 26.02 -21.59
N VAL A 717 4.68 24.71 -21.46
CA VAL A 717 3.94 23.86 -20.50
C VAL A 717 4.10 24.36 -19.06
N VAL A 718 5.31 24.74 -18.66
CA VAL A 718 5.58 25.31 -17.32
C VAL A 718 4.88 26.67 -17.15
N LEU A 719 4.91 27.54 -18.16
CA LEU A 719 4.20 28.83 -18.12
C LEU A 719 2.67 28.65 -18.01
N LEU A 720 2.07 27.74 -18.77
CA LEU A 720 0.64 27.42 -18.67
C LEU A 720 0.28 26.82 -17.31
N TYR A 721 1.13 25.97 -16.75
CA TYR A 721 0.93 25.40 -15.41
C TYR A 721 0.97 26.47 -14.31
N LEU A 722 1.90 27.42 -14.40
CA LEU A 722 2.04 28.51 -13.44
C LEU A 722 0.95 29.59 -13.57
N LYS A 723 0.44 29.82 -14.80
CA LYS A 723 -0.57 30.86 -15.08
C LYS A 723 -2.01 30.38 -14.87
N TYR A 724 -2.28 29.11 -15.14
CA TYR A 724 -3.62 28.53 -15.06
C TYR A 724 -3.63 27.34 -14.10
N ASP A 725 -3.41 26.11 -14.61
CA ASP A 725 -3.38 24.90 -13.82
C ASP A 725 -2.73 23.72 -14.57
N PHE A 726 -2.58 22.57 -13.88
CA PHE A 726 -2.01 21.36 -14.47
C PHE A 726 -2.88 20.81 -15.61
N ARG A 727 -4.21 20.82 -15.47
CA ARG A 727 -5.13 20.31 -16.49
C ARG A 727 -4.95 21.06 -17.80
N SER A 728 -4.96 22.40 -17.76
CA SER A 728 -4.83 23.25 -18.95
C SER A 728 -3.49 23.07 -19.66
N SER A 729 -2.39 22.95 -18.90
CA SER A 729 -1.05 22.72 -19.48
C SER A 729 -0.95 21.35 -20.18
N MET A 730 -1.55 20.31 -19.61
CA MET A 730 -1.57 18.97 -20.22
C MET A 730 -2.53 18.87 -21.41
N ILE A 731 -3.67 19.57 -21.40
CA ILE A 731 -4.56 19.67 -22.56
C ILE A 731 -3.83 20.29 -23.75
N TRP A 732 -3.09 21.38 -23.54
CA TRP A 732 -2.28 22.01 -24.59
C TRP A 732 -1.19 21.09 -25.13
N LEU A 733 -0.42 20.44 -24.23
CA LEU A 733 0.67 19.54 -24.63
C LEU A 733 0.16 18.32 -25.41
N ILE A 734 -0.92 17.67 -24.93
CA ILE A 734 -1.49 16.50 -25.59
C ILE A 734 -2.16 16.89 -26.91
N LYS A 735 -2.80 18.06 -26.98
CA LYS A 735 -3.28 18.63 -28.25
C LYS A 735 -2.12 18.71 -29.25
N LEU A 736 -1.07 19.48 -28.93
CA LEU A 736 0.10 19.70 -29.80
C LEU A 736 0.73 18.40 -30.33
N ILE A 737 0.92 17.39 -29.46
CA ILE A 737 1.53 16.10 -29.84
C ILE A 737 0.59 15.27 -30.75
N THR A 738 -0.72 15.40 -30.58
CA THR A 738 -1.72 14.59 -31.30
C THR A 738 -2.32 15.31 -32.52
N ASP A 739 -2.05 16.60 -32.71
CA ASP A 739 -2.58 17.42 -33.82
C ASP A 739 -2.27 16.80 -35.20
N PRO A 740 -1.05 16.31 -35.51
CA PRO A 740 -0.78 15.68 -36.80
C PRO A 740 -1.68 14.48 -37.13
N PHE A 741 -2.09 13.71 -36.12
CA PHE A 741 -2.98 12.55 -36.32
C PHE A 741 -4.43 12.99 -36.57
N THR A 742 -4.87 14.07 -35.93
CA THR A 742 -6.24 14.60 -36.11
C THR A 742 -6.38 15.44 -37.38
N ASP A 743 -5.35 16.19 -37.77
CA ASP A 743 -5.32 16.98 -39.01
C ASP A 743 -5.51 16.07 -40.24
N ILE A 744 -4.87 14.90 -40.28
CA ILE A 744 -5.04 13.96 -41.40
C ILE A 744 -6.50 13.49 -41.51
N ALA A 745 -7.11 13.12 -40.39
CA ALA A 745 -8.51 12.69 -40.35
C ALA A 745 -9.49 13.82 -40.69
N ALA A 746 -9.16 15.08 -40.40
CA ALA A 746 -9.98 16.24 -40.75
C ALA A 746 -9.85 16.62 -42.24
N TYR A 747 -8.63 16.63 -42.78
CA TYR A 747 -8.34 17.28 -44.06
C TYR A 747 -8.15 16.33 -45.25
N TYR A 748 -8.09 15.00 -45.08
CA TYR A 748 -7.97 14.09 -46.24
C TYR A 748 -9.13 14.25 -47.26
N MET A 749 -10.31 14.69 -46.79
CA MET A 749 -11.50 14.99 -47.61
C MET A 749 -11.47 16.36 -48.30
N SER A 750 -10.49 17.23 -48.04
CA SER A 750 -10.32 18.49 -48.79
C SER A 750 -9.53 18.28 -50.09
N VAL A 751 -8.72 17.21 -50.19
CA VAL A 751 -7.91 16.92 -51.39
C VAL A 751 -8.73 16.79 -52.68
N PRO A 752 -9.86 16.04 -52.72
CA PRO A 752 -10.67 15.96 -53.95
C PRO A 752 -11.34 17.29 -54.30
N LYS A 753 -11.61 18.15 -53.31
CA LYS A 753 -12.21 19.49 -53.50
C LYS A 753 -11.19 20.50 -54.02
N MET A 754 -9.92 20.39 -53.60
CA MET A 754 -8.84 21.18 -54.20
C MET A 754 -8.57 20.76 -55.64
N LEU A 755 -8.56 19.47 -55.96
CA LEU A 755 -8.32 18.98 -57.33
C LEU A 755 -9.46 19.34 -58.32
N GLN A 756 -10.49 20.04 -57.87
CA GLN A 756 -11.60 20.61 -58.65
C GLN A 756 -11.54 22.15 -58.77
N LEU A 757 -10.57 22.80 -58.11
CA LEU A 757 -10.27 24.23 -58.14
C LEU A 757 -9.04 24.53 -58.99
#